data_AF-A0A372Q6Z8-F1
#
_entry.id   AF-A0A372Q6Z8-F1
#
_cell.length_a   1.000
_cell.length_b   1.000
_cell.length_c   1.000
_cell.angle_alpha   90.00
_cell.angle_beta   90.00
_cell.angle_gamma   90.00
#
_symmetry.space_group_name_H-M   'P 1'
#
loop_
_entity.id
_entity.type
_entity.pdbx_description
1 polymer ?
#
loop_
_entity_poly.entity_id
_entity_poly.type
_entity_poly.pdbx_seq_one_letter_code
_entity_poly.pdbx_strand_id
1 'polypeptide(L)'
;MVGSCKGVIYVDNPPTNIQGVDEEKKDYIAKEVEFNLILDIPALANVNFDAYHKYHFEIASRKILKDHGLFLNEFTIKPGNRPIFTEDGELNIRLYNGQPIIYININDPSSTNLLDFNNKLQSFDVCMNFLIVEITYKSELLEDFSKCNDDGENFHELYGHSFARKVSVGNKLFIKEFNSATQTQISILKFYLLCAYNLAKYSIEIQFKNLFTLDLLPKMETLDEEELNTYEKLVKLMNNLYPQKTSDKKKLNTHTWINKLCQDNKIYIISYKNFVSTSKLKCSVLPLYYPETIEPIDEKQPGIINFKEKLSLEDWVRDVEYDNLISLITDSHSHLFQGLIFNQSCEMKVSEEIAINLLEVPKVNVRDKSCLEIIRPSTKLEVNLISNNIFSIKDFNTFPFIENDKEIYEDYNHILFKCERYEILLNKNNIKPTETFEKGIEKALNSMKPLKSLQDIFNKYGHLFPQRIILGSSLKIILQNSSSYDAFDNINLKLPIFDSLKSYLDKLNISYLLTQKGKSIENRDLDNWIKDANDNLEIIEFDNIIPLYKILKEKQQSEIDDILQINYKILMTGVINLRDLNNNDDEYYKRINIEQSLEDENYEVVGSIISENNTKLEEININFGLYDHNGFFAVIKKLEATNIDITRCYILWMIIGIPSKLSVFSPKNRKIQVNYIKESITLQPNQSCYRIKAPSLSSEGDAFSLSEGDVIFVHAYYPLTNLEPNNIIIKLIKWEGRSIDVQITDIILMSDIELHICVLHSYDGKLKIDNEEELEYPLNLIGCILTDENTANVN
;
A
#
# COMPACT_ATOMS: atom_id res chain seq x y z
N MET A 1 24.01 37.60 -15.87
CA MET A 1 24.59 38.95 -15.70
C MET A 1 23.82 39.66 -14.59
N VAL A 2 24.57 40.25 -13.66
CA VAL A 2 24.16 40.81 -12.37
C VAL A 2 23.64 42.24 -12.49
N GLY A 3 22.72 42.62 -11.60
CA GLY A 3 22.57 44.00 -11.12
C GLY A 3 21.11 44.42 -10.97
N SER A 4 20.67 45.16 -9.95
CA SER A 4 21.32 45.75 -8.78
C SER A 4 20.23 46.52 -8.02
N CYS A 5 20.15 46.36 -6.70
CA CYS A 5 19.29 47.15 -5.80
C CYS A 5 19.66 48.65 -5.74
N LYS A 6 18.67 49.51 -5.46
CA LYS A 6 18.69 50.83 -4.76
C LYS A 6 17.20 51.13 -4.48
N GLY A 7 16.64 51.33 -3.28
CA GLY A 7 17.12 51.92 -2.04
C GLY A 7 16.75 53.40 -2.01
N VAL A 8 15.75 53.82 -1.21
CA VAL A 8 15.69 55.06 -0.38
C VAL A 8 14.33 55.14 0.37
N ILE A 9 14.44 55.54 1.64
CA ILE A 9 13.46 55.75 2.70
C ILE A 9 12.90 57.17 2.62
N TYR A 10 11.62 57.40 2.99
CA TYR A 10 11.21 58.60 3.73
C TYR A 10 10.07 58.27 4.70
N VAL A 11 10.27 58.67 5.96
CA VAL A 11 9.31 58.69 7.06
C VAL A 11 8.77 60.12 7.14
N ASP A 12 7.46 60.29 7.35
CA ASP A 12 6.94 61.36 8.20
C ASP A 12 5.58 60.97 8.77
N ASN A 13 5.43 61.23 10.06
CA ASN A 13 4.30 60.88 10.93
C ASN A 13 3.49 62.18 11.25
N PRO A 14 2.42 62.16 12.07
CA PRO A 14 1.06 62.62 11.75
C PRO A 14 0.72 64.01 12.36
N PRO A 15 -0.58 64.39 12.44
CA PRO A 15 -1.18 64.42 13.78
C PRO A 15 -2.68 64.08 13.90
N THR A 16 -3.01 63.71 15.13
CA THR A 16 -4.28 63.42 15.80
C THR A 16 -5.15 64.67 16.07
N ASN A 17 -6.49 64.56 16.04
CA ASN A 17 -7.39 65.00 17.14
C ASN A 17 -8.91 64.77 16.92
N ILE A 18 -9.45 63.89 17.78
CA ILE A 18 -10.68 63.80 18.60
C ILE A 18 -11.76 64.94 18.56
N GLN A 19 -13.04 64.54 18.47
CA GLN A 19 -14.26 64.87 19.30
C GLN A 19 -15.54 64.72 18.45
N GLY A 20 -16.72 64.21 18.86
CA GLY A 20 -17.31 63.71 20.11
C GLY A 20 -18.62 62.93 19.76
N VAL A 21 -18.95 61.84 20.48
CA VAL A 21 -20.02 61.67 21.51
C VAL A 21 -21.46 61.79 20.99
N ASP A 22 -22.22 60.68 21.06
CA ASP A 22 -23.54 60.64 21.70
C ASP A 22 -23.89 59.22 22.22
N GLU A 23 -24.58 59.21 23.35
CA GLU A 23 -24.82 58.11 24.28
C GLU A 23 -26.04 57.21 23.95
N GLU A 24 -26.25 56.19 24.79
CA GLU A 24 -27.46 55.37 25.00
C GLU A 24 -27.62 54.05 24.22
N LYS A 25 -27.11 52.95 24.82
CA LYS A 25 -27.95 51.86 25.35
C LYS A 25 -27.13 50.87 26.17
N LYS A 26 -27.38 50.86 27.48
CA LYS A 26 -26.95 49.85 28.45
C LYS A 26 -27.90 48.66 28.46
N ASP A 27 -27.36 47.54 28.97
CA ASP A 27 -27.99 46.30 29.43
C ASP A 27 -28.27 45.21 28.39
N TYR A 28 -27.26 44.36 28.13
CA TYR A 28 -27.35 42.90 28.38
C TYR A 28 -26.01 42.15 28.11
N ILE A 29 -24.88 42.53 28.74
CA ILE A 29 -23.72 41.62 28.88
C ILE A 29 -23.06 41.87 30.24
N ALA A 30 -23.40 41.01 31.22
CA ALA A 30 -22.67 40.88 32.47
C ALA A 30 -22.49 39.39 32.76
N LYS A 31 -21.52 38.76 32.10
CA LYS A 31 -20.87 37.53 32.60
C LYS A 31 -19.55 37.12 31.93
N GLU A 32 -18.94 37.97 31.12
CA GLU A 32 -17.68 37.62 30.47
C GLU A 32 -16.91 38.90 30.15
N VAL A 33 -16.19 39.44 31.14
CA VAL A 33 -14.95 40.24 31.04
C VAL A 33 -14.62 40.66 32.49
N GLU A 34 -13.90 39.80 33.19
CA GLU A 34 -13.11 40.21 34.36
C GLU A 34 -11.76 39.47 34.32
N PHE A 35 -11.07 39.57 33.18
CA PHE A 35 -9.73 38.96 33.00
C PHE A 35 -8.71 39.86 32.27
N ASN A 36 -8.98 41.16 32.10
CA ASN A 36 -8.05 42.08 31.44
C ASN A 36 -7.66 43.34 32.26
N LEU A 37 -7.88 43.37 33.58
CA LEU A 37 -7.51 44.54 34.41
C LEU A 37 -6.62 44.23 35.63
N ILE A 38 -5.89 43.11 35.63
CA ILE A 38 -4.81 42.86 36.59
C ILE A 38 -3.51 42.53 35.83
N LEU A 39 -3.00 43.47 35.05
CA LEU A 39 -1.64 43.39 34.50
C LEU A 39 -0.80 44.66 34.67
N ASP A 40 -1.28 45.68 35.41
CA ASP A 40 -0.50 46.88 35.71
C ASP A 40 -0.21 47.06 37.22
N ILE A 41 0.27 45.98 37.85
CA ILE A 41 1.02 46.10 39.10
C ILE A 41 2.34 45.34 38.93
N PRO A 42 3.50 46.03 38.88
CA PRO A 42 4.83 45.40 38.78
C PRO A 42 5.22 44.51 39.98
N ALA A 43 4.31 44.25 40.92
CA ALA A 43 4.52 43.43 42.11
C ALA A 43 4.04 41.97 41.95
N LEU A 44 3.35 41.61 40.87
CA LEU A 44 2.90 40.23 40.60
C LEU A 44 3.82 39.43 39.65
N ALA A 45 4.94 40.02 39.22
CA ALA A 45 5.94 39.37 38.36
C ALA A 45 6.70 38.19 39.04
N ASN A 46 6.32 37.81 40.26
CA ASN A 46 6.90 36.69 41.01
C ASN A 46 5.91 35.57 41.35
N VAL A 47 4.75 35.47 40.67
CA VAL A 47 4.01 34.20 40.70
C VAL A 47 4.80 33.20 39.87
N ASN A 48 5.56 32.36 40.57
CA ASN A 48 6.28 31.24 39.99
C ASN A 48 5.27 30.42 39.15
N PHE A 49 5.38 30.47 37.81
CA PHE A 49 4.45 29.79 36.90
C PHE A 49 4.37 28.28 37.19
N ASP A 50 5.43 27.70 37.76
CA ASP A 50 5.45 26.32 38.24
C ASP A 50 4.61 26.11 39.51
N ALA A 51 4.54 27.10 40.40
CA ALA A 51 3.72 27.02 41.61
C ALA A 51 2.22 27.06 41.30
N TYR A 52 1.81 27.87 40.31
CA TYR A 52 0.41 27.94 39.86
C TYR A 52 -0.07 26.61 39.24
N HIS A 53 0.75 25.99 38.39
CA HIS A 53 0.41 24.70 37.77
C HIS A 53 0.50 23.53 38.76
N LYS A 54 1.45 23.57 39.69
CA LYS A 54 1.55 22.63 40.82
C LYS A 54 0.31 22.68 41.70
N TYR A 55 -0.19 23.87 42.03
CA TYR A 55 -1.41 24.05 42.83
C TYR A 55 -2.65 23.45 42.15
N HIS A 56 -2.87 23.74 40.86
CA HIS A 56 -3.99 23.15 40.12
C HIS A 56 -3.85 21.63 39.92
N PHE A 57 -2.62 21.12 39.83
CA PHE A 57 -2.36 19.68 39.76
C PHE A 57 -2.58 18.98 41.09
N GLU A 58 -2.23 19.61 42.21
CA GLU A 58 -2.59 19.12 43.54
C GLU A 58 -4.12 19.09 43.72
N ILE A 59 -4.86 20.11 43.23
CA ILE A 59 -6.34 20.10 43.25
C ILE A 59 -6.91 18.95 42.39
N ALA A 60 -6.40 18.75 41.18
CA ALA A 60 -6.83 17.64 40.32
C ALA A 60 -6.46 16.27 40.91
N SER A 61 -5.28 16.16 41.53
CA SER A 61 -4.81 14.95 42.21
C SER A 61 -5.61 14.66 43.48
N ARG A 62 -6.06 15.68 44.21
CA ARG A 62 -6.99 15.57 45.35
C ARG A 62 -8.40 15.14 44.94
N LYS A 63 -8.84 15.42 43.70
CA LYS A 63 -10.07 14.81 43.14
C LYS A 63 -9.92 13.31 42.86
N ILE A 64 -8.69 12.86 42.57
CA ILE A 64 -8.37 11.47 42.23
C ILE A 64 -8.12 10.65 43.52
N LEU A 65 -7.28 11.14 44.43
CA LEU A 65 -7.02 10.54 45.73
C LEU A 65 -8.03 11.00 46.77
N LYS A 66 -8.81 10.04 47.25
CA LYS A 66 -9.66 10.25 48.40
C LYS A 66 -8.80 10.04 49.65
N ASP A 67 -8.72 11.07 50.48
CA ASP A 67 -8.34 11.06 51.90
C ASP A 67 -9.16 10.09 52.78
N HIS A 68 -10.06 9.33 52.16
CA HIS A 68 -10.91 8.31 52.74
C HIS A 68 -10.23 6.94 52.67
N GLY A 69 -10.53 6.06 53.63
CA GLY A 69 -10.20 4.64 53.46
C GLY A 69 -11.06 4.01 52.38
N LEU A 70 -10.76 2.77 52.03
CA LEU A 70 -11.32 2.06 50.90
C LEU A 70 -12.08 0.82 51.38
N PHE A 71 -13.26 0.61 50.80
CA PHE A 71 -13.90 -0.68 50.75
C PHE A 71 -13.33 -1.46 49.59
N LEU A 72 -12.69 -2.57 49.93
CA LEU A 72 -12.22 -3.55 48.96
C LEU A 72 -13.33 -4.59 48.81
N ASN A 73 -14.28 -4.33 47.91
CA ASN A 73 -15.09 -5.40 47.36
C ASN A 73 -14.36 -5.93 46.11
N GLU A 74 -14.40 -7.23 45.86
CA GLU A 74 -13.62 -7.91 44.81
C GLU A 74 -13.76 -7.27 43.42
N PHE A 75 -14.90 -6.62 43.17
CA PHE A 75 -15.22 -5.99 41.89
C PHE A 75 -15.13 -4.46 41.88
N THR A 76 -15.26 -3.78 43.04
CA THR A 76 -15.30 -2.31 43.10
C THR A 76 -14.56 -1.78 44.31
N ILE A 77 -13.67 -0.81 44.07
CA ILE A 77 -12.98 -0.08 45.12
C ILE A 77 -13.77 1.21 45.34
N LYS A 78 -14.43 1.32 46.50
CA LYS A 78 -15.21 2.50 46.87
C LYS A 78 -14.56 3.19 48.06
N PRO A 79 -14.57 4.52 48.13
CA PRO A 79 -14.15 5.21 49.35
C PRO A 79 -15.14 4.98 50.50
N GLY A 80 -14.63 5.16 51.72
CA GLY A 80 -15.41 5.43 52.92
C GLY A 80 -16.32 6.65 52.75
N ASN A 81 -17.28 6.78 53.67
CA ASN A 81 -18.17 7.93 53.74
C ASN A 81 -17.54 9.15 54.45
N ARG A 82 -16.45 8.94 55.20
CA ARG A 82 -15.71 10.00 55.91
C ARG A 82 -14.20 9.91 55.67
N PRO A 83 -13.50 11.05 55.64
CA PRO A 83 -12.06 11.09 55.46
C PRO A 83 -11.32 10.61 56.72
N ILE A 84 -10.14 10.03 56.51
CA ILE A 84 -9.21 9.56 57.56
C ILE A 84 -8.18 10.64 57.88
N PHE A 85 -7.82 11.45 56.89
CA PHE A 85 -6.72 12.40 56.96
C PHE A 85 -7.18 13.83 56.70
N THR A 86 -6.41 14.82 57.17
CA THR A 86 -6.70 16.24 56.92
C THR A 86 -6.49 16.61 55.44
N GLU A 87 -7.30 17.53 54.92
CA GLU A 87 -7.28 17.95 53.50
C GLU A 87 -5.94 18.56 53.06
N ASP A 88 -5.11 19.02 54.00
CA ASP A 88 -3.82 19.70 53.77
C ASP A 88 -2.61 18.75 53.65
N GLY A 89 -2.85 17.47 53.37
CA GLY A 89 -1.82 16.46 53.21
C GLY A 89 -0.77 16.73 52.11
N GLU A 90 0.45 16.26 52.34
CA GLU A 90 1.55 16.30 51.38
C GLU A 90 1.38 15.18 50.33
N LEU A 91 1.32 15.58 49.06
CA LEU A 91 1.28 14.68 47.91
C LEU A 91 2.68 14.56 47.29
N ASN A 92 3.30 13.38 47.40
CA ASN A 92 4.52 13.09 46.66
C ASN A 92 4.18 12.44 45.32
N ILE A 93 4.42 13.18 44.25
CA ILE A 93 4.07 12.78 42.89
C ILE A 93 5.34 12.44 42.11
N ARG A 94 5.41 11.23 41.57
CA ARG A 94 6.53 10.74 40.78
C ARG A 94 6.04 10.34 39.39
N LEU A 95 6.71 10.84 38.36
CA LEU A 95 6.47 10.40 36.99
C LEU A 95 6.99 8.98 36.81
N TYR A 96 6.21 8.15 36.13
CA TYR A 96 6.59 6.79 35.79
C TYR A 96 7.23 6.78 34.40
N ASN A 97 8.51 6.40 34.34
CA ASN A 97 9.26 6.31 33.08
C ASN A 97 9.39 4.87 32.55
N GLY A 98 8.87 3.88 33.27
CA GLY A 98 8.96 2.47 32.90
C GLY A 98 8.04 2.09 31.74
N GLN A 99 8.00 0.78 31.43
CA GLN A 99 7.11 0.21 30.42
C GLN A 99 5.69 -0.01 30.96
N PRO A 100 4.68 -0.12 30.07
CA PRO A 100 3.37 -0.64 30.41
C PRO A 100 3.47 -2.04 31.05
N ILE A 101 2.53 -2.35 31.94
CA ILE A 101 2.47 -3.64 32.64
C ILE A 101 1.29 -4.43 32.08
N ILE A 102 1.53 -5.68 31.69
CA ILE A 102 0.54 -6.58 31.10
C ILE A 102 0.14 -7.64 32.11
N TYR A 103 -1.16 -7.88 32.22
CA TYR A 103 -1.78 -8.92 33.01
C TYR A 103 -2.52 -9.88 32.07
N ILE A 104 -2.23 -11.17 32.17
CA ILE A 104 -2.78 -12.22 31.28
C ILE A 104 -3.66 -13.16 32.10
N ASN A 105 -4.75 -13.62 31.48
CA ASN A 105 -5.80 -14.45 32.07
C ASN A 105 -6.33 -13.79 33.34
N ILE A 106 -6.93 -12.62 33.17
CA ILE A 106 -7.52 -11.89 34.28
C ILE A 106 -8.94 -12.38 34.56
N ASN A 107 -9.32 -12.38 35.83
CA ASN A 107 -10.66 -12.78 36.27
C ASN A 107 -11.02 -14.23 35.88
N ASP A 108 -10.04 -15.13 35.91
CA ASP A 108 -10.24 -16.57 35.63
C ASP A 108 -11.06 -17.20 36.77
N PRO A 109 -12.26 -17.73 36.48
CA PRO A 109 -13.13 -18.36 37.48
C PRO A 109 -12.57 -19.67 38.05
N SER A 110 -11.55 -20.27 37.41
CA SER A 110 -10.93 -21.53 37.86
C SER A 110 -9.84 -21.34 38.92
N SER A 111 -9.36 -20.12 39.14
CA SER A 111 -8.40 -19.85 40.21
C SER A 111 -9.09 -19.87 41.58
N THR A 112 -8.55 -20.68 42.50
CA THR A 112 -9.22 -21.30 43.65
C THR A 112 -9.61 -20.39 44.82
N ASN A 113 -10.09 -19.18 44.56
CA ASN A 113 -10.78 -18.38 45.56
C ASN A 113 -11.85 -17.57 44.84
N LEU A 114 -13.09 -18.06 44.80
CA LEU A 114 -14.30 -17.32 45.22
C LEU A 114 -15.60 -17.98 44.76
N LEU A 115 -16.62 -17.78 45.59
CA LEU A 115 -17.98 -18.32 45.51
C LEU A 115 -18.65 -18.05 44.16
N ASP A 116 -19.43 -19.03 43.71
CA ASP A 116 -20.39 -18.95 42.60
C ASP A 116 -21.21 -17.65 42.64
N PHE A 117 -20.83 -16.67 41.82
CA PHE A 117 -21.65 -15.51 41.52
C PHE A 117 -21.88 -15.40 40.01
N ASN A 118 -23.15 -15.52 39.64
CA ASN A 118 -23.68 -15.62 38.28
C ASN A 118 -23.19 -14.53 37.29
N ASN A 119 -22.67 -15.00 36.15
CA ASN A 119 -22.98 -14.58 34.77
C ASN A 119 -22.85 -13.10 34.34
N LYS A 120 -22.18 -12.20 35.08
CA LYS A 120 -22.01 -10.79 34.63
C LYS A 120 -20.60 -10.33 34.29
N LEU A 121 -19.55 -11.09 34.62
CA LEU A 121 -18.20 -10.73 34.20
C LEU A 121 -17.84 -11.46 32.91
N GLN A 122 -17.73 -10.72 31.81
CA GLN A 122 -16.94 -11.19 30.67
C GLN A 122 -15.51 -11.34 31.18
N SER A 123 -14.97 -12.57 31.14
CA SER A 123 -13.53 -12.78 31.35
C SER A 123 -12.79 -11.91 30.32
N PHE A 124 -12.08 -10.91 30.80
CA PHE A 124 -11.16 -10.15 29.96
C PHE A 124 -9.90 -11.00 29.85
N ASP A 125 -9.42 -11.26 28.64
CA ASP A 125 -8.33 -12.23 28.49
C ASP A 125 -6.96 -11.59 28.78
N VAL A 126 -6.79 -10.29 28.46
CA VAL A 126 -5.57 -9.52 28.78
C VAL A 126 -5.93 -8.08 29.18
N CYS A 127 -5.21 -7.52 30.17
CA CYS A 127 -5.26 -6.10 30.52
C CYS A 127 -3.86 -5.48 30.49
N MET A 128 -3.73 -4.33 29.84
CA MET A 128 -2.51 -3.55 29.78
C MET A 128 -2.69 -2.23 30.53
N ASN A 129 -1.80 -1.98 31.50
CA ASN A 129 -1.77 -0.77 32.30
C ASN A 129 -0.70 0.19 31.79
N PHE A 130 -1.11 1.35 31.30
CA PHE A 130 -0.24 2.44 30.92
C PHE A 130 -0.06 3.40 32.10
N LEU A 131 0.93 3.12 32.96
CA LEU A 131 1.26 3.98 34.08
C LEU A 131 1.89 5.29 33.60
N ILE A 132 1.45 6.41 34.14
CA ILE A 132 2.00 7.74 33.87
C ILE A 132 2.56 8.35 35.16
N VAL A 133 1.82 8.23 36.26
CA VAL A 133 2.15 8.87 37.53
C VAL A 133 1.95 7.90 38.69
N GLU A 134 2.87 7.92 39.64
CA GLU A 134 2.68 7.33 40.95
C GLU A 134 2.53 8.44 41.99
N ILE A 135 1.49 8.34 42.80
CA ILE A 135 1.20 9.34 43.83
C ILE A 135 1.23 8.64 45.19
N THR A 136 1.98 9.21 46.12
CA THR A 136 2.03 8.78 47.52
C THR A 136 1.44 9.88 48.38
N TYR A 137 0.47 9.52 49.22
CA TYR A 137 -0.20 10.46 50.11
C TYR A 137 0.36 10.35 51.52
N LYS A 138 0.69 11.49 52.13
CA LYS A 138 1.16 11.57 53.51
C LYS A 138 0.50 12.76 54.21
N SER A 139 -0.27 12.49 55.26
CA SER A 139 -0.95 13.53 56.02
C SER A 139 -1.14 13.09 57.48
N GLU A 140 -1.53 14.04 58.32
CA GLU A 140 -1.91 13.78 59.72
C GLU A 140 -3.34 13.23 59.79
N LEU A 141 -3.58 12.33 60.75
CA LEU A 141 -4.89 11.74 60.96
C LEU A 141 -5.87 12.80 61.47
N LEU A 142 -7.11 12.77 60.98
CA LEU A 142 -8.18 13.60 61.52
C LEU A 142 -8.42 13.26 62.99
N GLU A 143 -8.61 14.30 63.80
CA GLU A 143 -8.89 14.15 65.23
C GLU A 143 -10.19 13.34 65.46
N ASP A 144 -11.18 13.48 64.59
CA ASP A 144 -12.42 12.71 64.63
C ASP A 144 -12.20 11.22 64.32
N PHE A 145 -11.24 10.90 63.44
CA PHE A 145 -10.87 9.52 63.13
C PHE A 145 -10.10 8.87 64.29
N SER A 146 -9.18 9.61 64.91
CA SER A 146 -8.38 9.09 66.04
C SER A 146 -9.20 8.86 67.31
N LYS A 147 -10.32 9.57 67.49
CA LYS A 147 -11.23 9.46 68.65
C LYS A 147 -12.41 8.49 68.47
N CYS A 148 -12.58 7.87 67.31
CA CYS A 148 -13.72 6.97 67.04
C CYS A 148 -13.55 5.62 67.78
N ASN A 149 -14.60 5.01 68.35
CA ASN A 149 -14.53 3.69 69.01
C ASN A 149 -14.78 2.55 68.00
N ASP A 150 -14.01 1.44 68.06
CA ASP A 150 -14.06 0.32 67.08
C ASP A 150 -15.26 -0.63 67.25
N ASP A 151 -16.03 -0.51 68.33
CA ASP A 151 -16.99 -1.55 68.78
C ASP A 151 -18.31 -1.59 67.99
N GLY A 152 -18.36 -1.13 66.73
CA GLY A 152 -19.58 -1.16 65.92
C GLY A 152 -19.35 -1.39 64.44
N GLU A 153 -20.29 -2.11 63.81
CA GLU A 153 -20.43 -2.30 62.35
C GLU A 153 -20.27 -0.97 61.56
N ASN A 154 -20.59 0.16 62.18
CA ASN A 154 -20.49 1.50 61.62
C ASN A 154 -19.05 2.04 61.38
N PHE A 155 -18.00 1.56 62.06
CA PHE A 155 -16.64 2.14 61.88
C PHE A 155 -16.13 1.91 60.46
N HIS A 156 -16.23 0.67 60.00
CA HIS A 156 -15.83 0.31 58.65
C HIS A 156 -16.77 0.91 57.61
N GLU A 157 -18.08 1.00 57.86
CA GLU A 157 -19.03 1.70 56.98
C GLU A 157 -18.72 3.20 56.82
N LEU A 158 -18.13 3.83 57.84
CA LEU A 158 -17.77 5.25 57.79
C LEU A 158 -16.41 5.47 57.12
N TYR A 159 -15.38 4.71 57.49
CA TYR A 159 -14.00 5.02 57.10
C TYR A 159 -13.37 4.00 56.14
N GLY A 160 -14.04 2.90 55.80
CA GLY A 160 -13.51 1.81 54.99
C GLY A 160 -12.66 0.80 55.78
N HIS A 161 -12.20 -0.26 55.11
CA HIS A 161 -11.42 -1.34 55.73
C HIS A 161 -9.90 -1.11 55.62
N SER A 162 -9.46 -0.53 54.50
CA SER A 162 -8.04 -0.37 54.19
C SER A 162 -7.78 0.96 53.51
N PHE A 163 -6.67 1.61 53.83
CA PHE A 163 -6.19 2.80 53.15
C PHE A 163 -5.00 2.47 52.25
N ALA A 164 -5.00 2.93 51.01
CA ALA A 164 -3.87 2.77 50.10
C ALA A 164 -2.95 3.99 50.21
N ARG A 165 -1.72 3.81 50.69
CA ARG A 165 -0.75 4.91 50.80
C ARG A 165 -0.21 5.37 49.46
N LYS A 166 -0.28 4.50 48.45
CA LYS A 166 0.23 4.75 47.11
C LYS A 166 -0.81 4.37 46.07
N VAL A 167 -0.98 5.22 45.07
CA VAL A 167 -1.81 4.93 43.90
C VAL A 167 -1.01 5.13 42.62
N SER A 168 -1.31 4.32 41.61
CA SER A 168 -0.80 4.50 40.26
C SER A 168 -1.93 5.03 39.38
N VAL A 169 -1.63 6.09 38.64
CA VAL A 169 -2.55 6.82 37.76
C VAL A 169 -2.07 6.71 36.32
N GLY A 170 -3.00 6.49 35.41
CA GLY A 170 -2.72 6.28 34.00
C GLY A 170 -3.99 5.87 33.26
N ASN A 171 -3.86 4.99 32.26
CA ASN A 171 -5.02 4.44 31.56
C ASN A 171 -4.89 2.91 31.43
N LYS A 172 -5.99 2.21 31.19
CA LYS A 172 -6.01 0.77 30.93
C LYS A 172 -6.59 0.47 29.57
N LEU A 173 -6.05 -0.58 28.99
CA LEU A 173 -6.55 -1.19 27.78
C LEU A 173 -6.92 -2.64 28.09
N PHE A 174 -8.16 -3.00 27.84
CA PHE A 174 -8.65 -4.36 27.92
C PHE A 174 -8.68 -4.97 26.52
N ILE A 175 -8.17 -6.19 26.41
CA ILE A 175 -8.22 -6.99 25.19
C ILE A 175 -9.15 -8.16 25.47
N LYS A 176 -10.34 -8.12 24.86
CA LYS A 176 -11.34 -9.17 24.94
C LYS A 176 -11.09 -10.22 23.87
N GLU A 177 -11.50 -11.46 24.15
CA GLU A 177 -11.41 -12.59 23.22
C GLU A 177 -9.98 -12.92 22.76
N PHE A 178 -8.96 -12.48 23.50
CA PHE A 178 -7.55 -12.78 23.22
C PHE A 178 -7.27 -14.30 23.28
N ASN A 179 -7.93 -15.05 24.17
CA ASN A 179 -7.75 -16.51 24.26
C ASN A 179 -8.42 -17.27 23.11
N SER A 180 -9.42 -16.66 22.46
CA SER A 180 -10.09 -17.20 21.28
C SER A 180 -9.38 -16.82 19.98
N ALA A 181 -8.43 -15.90 20.04
CA ALA A 181 -7.72 -15.40 18.88
C ALA A 181 -6.68 -16.39 18.36
N THR A 182 -6.48 -16.39 17.05
CA THR A 182 -5.42 -17.15 16.40
C THR A 182 -4.05 -16.54 16.73
N GLN A 183 -3.00 -17.37 16.64
CA GLN A 183 -1.63 -16.91 16.89
C GLN A 183 -1.25 -15.72 16.00
N THR A 184 -1.64 -15.73 14.73
CA THR A 184 -1.42 -14.63 13.78
C THR A 184 -2.09 -13.33 14.24
N GLN A 185 -3.34 -13.39 14.71
CA GLN A 185 -4.05 -12.21 15.24
C GLN A 185 -3.34 -11.65 16.48
N ILE A 186 -2.89 -12.51 17.40
CA ILE A 186 -2.15 -12.12 18.61
C ILE A 186 -0.82 -11.45 18.22
N SER A 187 -0.09 -12.03 17.27
CA SER A 187 1.17 -11.52 16.75
C SER A 187 1.03 -10.12 16.14
N ILE A 188 0.00 -9.91 15.30
CA ILE A 188 -0.30 -8.60 14.70
C ILE A 188 -0.68 -7.57 15.78
N LEU A 189 -1.51 -7.97 16.75
CA LEU A 189 -1.91 -7.11 17.87
C LEU A 189 -0.70 -6.64 18.68
N LYS A 190 0.19 -7.56 19.06
CA LYS A 190 1.43 -7.25 19.78
C LYS A 190 2.31 -6.27 19.00
N PHE A 191 2.50 -6.53 17.71
CA PHE A 191 3.27 -5.66 16.83
C PHE A 191 2.68 -4.23 16.77
N TYR A 192 1.37 -4.11 16.60
CA TYR A 192 0.72 -2.79 16.56
C TYR A 192 0.81 -2.01 17.88
N LEU A 193 0.63 -2.70 19.01
CA LEU A 193 0.75 -2.08 20.32
C LEU A 193 2.17 -1.57 20.53
N LEU A 194 3.18 -2.35 20.14
CA LEU A 194 4.58 -1.95 20.21
C LEU A 194 4.87 -0.74 19.30
N CYS A 195 4.39 -0.76 18.05
CA CYS A 195 4.46 0.38 17.13
C CYS A 195 3.85 1.65 17.73
N ALA A 196 2.57 1.59 18.13
CA ALA A 196 1.84 2.76 18.61
C ALA A 196 2.45 3.33 19.90
N TYR A 197 2.92 2.46 20.80
CA TYR A 197 3.63 2.88 22.01
C TYR A 197 4.96 3.57 21.68
N ASN A 198 5.77 3.00 20.78
CA ASN A 198 7.07 3.57 20.41
C ASN A 198 6.92 4.91 19.66
N LEU A 199 5.94 5.00 18.76
CA LEU A 199 5.57 6.23 18.07
C LEU A 199 5.23 7.35 19.06
N ALA A 200 4.39 7.07 20.06
CA ALA A 200 3.97 8.09 21.02
C ALA A 200 5.07 8.43 22.05
N LYS A 201 5.71 7.43 22.65
CA LYS A 201 6.68 7.63 23.73
C LYS A 201 8.01 8.21 23.25
N TYR A 202 8.49 7.75 22.09
CA TYR A 202 9.80 8.10 21.56
C TYR A 202 9.74 9.05 20.34
N SER A 203 8.54 9.45 19.91
CA SER A 203 8.33 10.26 18.69
C SER A 203 8.94 9.64 17.44
N ILE A 204 8.93 8.31 17.38
CA ILE A 204 9.51 7.56 16.27
C ILE A 204 8.53 7.56 15.10
N GLU A 205 8.91 8.14 13.96
CA GLU A 205 8.07 8.18 12.77
C GLU A 205 7.89 6.76 12.20
N ILE A 206 6.64 6.28 12.15
CA ILE A 206 6.30 4.99 11.56
C ILE A 206 5.70 5.24 10.19
N GLN A 207 6.37 4.72 9.15
CA GLN A 207 6.09 5.07 7.75
C GLN A 207 4.78 4.49 7.20
N PHE A 208 4.13 3.57 7.90
CA PHE A 208 2.86 2.98 7.47
C PHE A 208 1.73 3.27 8.45
N LYS A 209 0.55 3.56 7.89
CA LYS A 209 -0.68 3.78 8.67
C LYS A 209 -1.52 2.51 8.79
N ASN A 210 -1.51 1.63 7.80
CA ASN A 210 -2.45 0.50 7.70
C ASN A 210 -1.82 -0.74 7.02
N LEU A 211 -0.80 -1.38 7.63
CA LEU A 211 -0.24 -2.61 7.04
C LEU A 211 -1.16 -3.83 7.16
N PHE A 212 -2.01 -3.92 8.19
CA PHE A 212 -2.87 -5.08 8.44
C PHE A 212 -4.35 -4.69 8.46
N THR A 213 -5.21 -5.68 8.24
CA THR A 213 -6.66 -5.52 8.39
C THR A 213 -7.05 -5.67 9.86
N LEU A 214 -7.49 -4.59 10.49
CA LEU A 214 -7.73 -4.51 11.94
C LEU A 214 -9.05 -5.14 12.40
N ASP A 215 -10.02 -5.29 11.49
CA ASP A 215 -11.35 -5.85 11.79
C ASP A 215 -11.31 -7.30 12.28
N LEU A 216 -10.17 -7.96 12.15
CA LEU A 216 -9.93 -9.34 12.56
C LEU A 216 -9.13 -9.44 13.87
N LEU A 217 -8.78 -8.34 14.53
CA LEU A 217 -8.04 -8.37 15.79
C LEU A 217 -8.98 -8.54 17.00
N PRO A 218 -8.46 -9.07 18.12
CA PRO A 218 -9.21 -9.12 19.38
C PRO A 218 -9.73 -7.73 19.76
N LYS A 219 -10.95 -7.67 20.27
CA LYS A 219 -11.61 -6.40 20.58
C LYS A 219 -10.85 -5.68 21.70
N MET A 220 -10.47 -4.43 21.42
CA MET A 220 -9.76 -3.56 22.35
C MET A 220 -10.69 -2.48 22.90
N GLU A 221 -10.77 -2.36 24.21
CA GLU A 221 -11.60 -1.38 24.90
C GLU A 221 -10.83 -0.66 26.00
N THR A 222 -11.06 0.64 26.13
CA THR A 222 -10.53 1.46 27.24
C THR A 222 -11.44 1.39 28.48
N LEU A 223 -11.04 2.03 29.58
CA LEU A 223 -11.84 2.10 30.81
C LEU A 223 -13.21 2.80 30.66
N ASP A 224 -13.33 3.70 29.69
CA ASP A 224 -14.55 4.42 29.31
C ASP A 224 -15.38 3.69 28.24
N GLU A 225 -15.09 2.41 28.01
CA GLU A 225 -15.78 1.56 27.02
C GLU A 225 -15.61 2.06 25.57
N GLU A 226 -14.61 2.90 25.28
CA GLU A 226 -14.27 3.30 23.91
C GLU A 226 -13.60 2.13 23.17
N GLU A 227 -14.20 1.73 22.06
CA GLU A 227 -13.67 0.66 21.21
C GLU A 227 -12.58 1.15 20.26
N LEU A 228 -11.39 0.57 20.38
CA LEU A 228 -10.20 0.85 19.58
C LEU A 228 -10.11 -0.10 18.38
N ASN A 229 -10.99 0.09 17.41
CA ASN A 229 -11.04 -0.73 16.20
C ASN A 229 -10.14 -0.23 15.03
N THR A 230 -9.40 0.87 15.20
CA THR A 230 -8.48 1.39 14.17
C THR A 230 -7.11 1.75 14.74
N TYR A 231 -6.05 1.66 13.91
CA TYR A 231 -4.69 2.03 14.30
C TYR A 231 -4.61 3.52 14.67
N GLU A 232 -5.35 4.37 13.95
CA GLU A 232 -5.43 5.80 14.27
C GLU A 232 -6.02 6.06 15.67
N LYS A 233 -7.05 5.32 16.07
CA LYS A 233 -7.61 5.40 17.44
C LYS A 233 -6.59 4.95 18.48
N LEU A 234 -5.90 3.83 18.22
CA LEU A 234 -4.84 3.34 19.11
C LEU A 234 -3.70 4.35 19.25
N VAL A 235 -3.20 4.90 18.14
CA VAL A 235 -2.16 5.94 18.12
C VAL A 235 -2.64 7.20 18.81
N LYS A 236 -3.89 7.62 18.60
CA LYS A 236 -4.50 8.76 19.28
C LYS A 236 -4.55 8.56 20.80
N LEU A 237 -4.94 7.37 21.26
CA LEU A 237 -4.88 7.02 22.68
C LEU A 237 -3.44 7.14 23.20
N MET A 238 -2.47 6.52 22.52
CA MET A 238 -1.06 6.56 22.93
C MET A 238 -0.50 7.98 22.96
N ASN A 239 -0.77 8.80 21.95
CA ASN A 239 -0.35 10.20 21.88
C ASN A 239 -0.97 11.07 22.98
N ASN A 240 -2.18 10.74 23.44
CA ASN A 240 -2.76 11.41 24.61
C ASN A 240 -1.97 11.05 25.88
N LEU A 241 -1.59 9.78 26.05
CA LEU A 241 -0.85 9.27 27.20
C LEU A 241 0.64 9.63 27.18
N TYR A 242 1.21 9.92 26.01
CA TYR A 242 2.60 10.30 25.81
C TYR A 242 2.65 11.41 24.74
N PRO A 243 2.41 12.68 25.09
CA PRO A 243 2.36 13.76 24.12
C PRO A 243 3.73 13.99 23.49
N GLN A 244 3.74 14.19 22.18
CA GLN A 244 4.95 14.44 21.40
C GLN A 244 5.73 15.62 21.95
N LYS A 245 7.06 15.46 22.03
CA LYS A 245 7.99 16.59 22.06
C LYS A 245 8.06 17.20 20.66
N THR A 246 7.10 18.03 20.27
CA THR A 246 7.22 18.81 19.02
C THR A 246 8.48 19.65 19.07
N SER A 247 9.24 19.75 17.96
CA SER A 247 10.49 20.51 17.90
C SER A 247 10.32 22.01 18.11
N ASP A 248 9.08 22.50 18.17
CA ASP A 248 8.76 23.87 18.56
C ASP A 248 8.90 24.02 20.08
N LYS A 249 9.85 24.90 20.45
CA LYS A 249 10.37 25.23 21.79
C LYS A 249 9.36 25.54 22.93
N LYS A 250 8.05 25.34 22.77
CA LYS A 250 7.12 25.34 23.90
C LYS A 250 7.13 23.96 24.56
N LYS A 251 8.09 23.74 25.47
CA LYS A 251 7.99 22.67 26.50
C LYS A 251 6.59 22.76 27.11
N LEU A 252 5.70 21.84 26.75
CA LEU A 252 4.48 21.62 27.52
C LEU A 252 4.95 21.22 28.93
N ASN A 253 4.76 22.10 29.92
CA ASN A 253 5.12 21.78 31.29
C ASN A 253 4.38 20.50 31.68
N THR A 254 5.10 19.52 32.24
CA THR A 254 4.55 18.23 32.63
C THR A 254 3.31 18.36 33.52
N HIS A 255 3.27 19.39 34.36
CA HIS A 255 2.10 19.72 35.18
C HIS A 255 0.91 20.16 34.34
N THR A 256 1.10 21.00 33.32
CA THR A 256 0.05 21.45 32.40
C THR A 256 -0.52 20.29 31.59
N TRP A 257 0.34 19.37 31.14
CA TRP A 257 -0.10 18.18 30.41
C TRP A 257 -0.96 17.25 31.26
N ILE A 258 -0.50 16.89 32.46
CA ILE A 258 -1.25 15.98 33.33
C ILE A 258 -2.55 16.64 33.79
N ASN A 259 -2.54 17.95 34.06
CA ASN A 259 -3.76 18.71 34.36
C ASN A 259 -4.80 18.60 33.25
N LYS A 260 -4.37 18.71 31.98
CA LYS A 260 -5.25 18.54 30.83
C LYS A 260 -5.80 17.12 30.77
N LEU A 261 -4.98 16.09 31.02
CA LEU A 261 -5.46 14.70 31.06
C LEU A 261 -6.50 14.47 32.17
N CYS A 262 -6.30 15.05 33.35
CA CYS A 262 -7.27 15.00 34.44
C CYS A 262 -8.57 15.72 34.09
N GLN A 263 -8.50 16.91 33.47
CA GLN A 263 -9.68 17.70 33.08
C GLN A 263 -10.50 17.01 31.98
N ASP A 264 -9.82 16.36 31.03
CA ASP A 264 -10.45 15.63 29.93
C ASP A 264 -10.99 14.24 30.36
N ASN A 265 -10.86 13.85 31.65
CA ASN A 265 -11.17 12.50 32.17
C ASN A 265 -10.46 11.37 31.40
N LYS A 266 -9.23 11.60 30.93
CA LYS A 266 -8.46 10.63 30.11
C LYS A 266 -7.53 9.73 30.92
N ILE A 267 -7.45 9.94 32.23
CA ILE A 267 -6.65 9.15 33.16
C ILE A 267 -7.45 8.75 34.41
N TYR A 268 -7.14 7.58 34.92
CA TYR A 268 -7.86 6.89 35.99
C TYR A 268 -6.88 6.31 37.01
N ILE A 269 -7.36 5.99 38.22
CA ILE A 269 -6.59 5.16 39.15
C ILE A 269 -6.60 3.74 38.61
N ILE A 270 -5.41 3.24 38.29
CA ILE A 270 -5.24 1.92 37.68
C ILE A 270 -4.76 0.86 38.67
N SER A 271 -4.08 1.27 39.75
CA SER A 271 -3.84 0.40 40.90
C SER A 271 -3.65 1.15 42.21
N TYR A 272 -3.94 0.44 43.30
CA TYR A 272 -3.76 0.84 44.69
C TYR A 272 -2.72 -0.07 45.33
N LYS A 273 -1.77 0.52 46.06
CA LYS A 273 -0.61 -0.17 46.62
C LYS A 273 -0.37 0.25 48.07
N ASN A 274 0.40 -0.57 48.79
CA ASN A 274 0.82 -0.30 50.16
C ASN A 274 -0.40 -0.05 51.07
N PHE A 275 -1.24 -1.08 51.15
CA PHE A 275 -2.45 -1.04 51.96
C PHE A 275 -2.13 -1.08 53.44
N VAL A 276 -2.80 -0.23 54.21
CA VAL A 276 -2.79 -0.27 55.67
C VAL A 276 -4.22 -0.35 56.15
N SER A 277 -4.53 -1.31 57.01
CA SER A 277 -5.86 -1.41 57.63
C SER A 277 -6.20 -0.10 58.35
N THR A 278 -7.44 0.37 58.21
CA THR A 278 -7.92 1.59 58.87
C THR A 278 -7.85 1.47 60.38
N SER A 279 -8.17 0.29 60.94
CA SER A 279 -7.99 0.00 62.37
C SER A 279 -6.52 0.07 62.81
N LYS A 280 -5.57 -0.38 61.97
CA LYS A 280 -4.11 -0.24 62.24
C LYS A 280 -3.63 1.21 62.18
N LEU A 281 -4.17 2.03 61.27
CA LEU A 281 -3.82 3.45 61.18
C LEU A 281 -4.20 4.21 62.45
N LYS A 282 -5.32 3.84 63.08
CA LYS A 282 -5.77 4.40 64.35
C LYS A 282 -4.90 3.97 65.53
N CYS A 283 -4.52 2.70 65.60
CA CYS A 283 -3.79 2.11 66.73
C CYS A 283 -2.26 2.33 66.71
N SER A 284 -1.75 3.51 66.32
CA SER A 284 -0.30 3.78 66.31
C SER A 284 0.31 3.94 67.71
N VAL A 285 0.02 3.03 68.63
CA VAL A 285 0.88 2.44 69.67
C VAL A 285 0.31 1.05 69.94
N LEU A 286 1.04 -0.03 69.64
CA LEU A 286 1.20 -1.22 70.50
C LEU A 286 2.22 -2.21 69.86
N PRO A 287 2.96 -2.97 70.68
CA PRO A 287 4.25 -3.57 70.34
C PRO A 287 4.15 -4.88 69.56
N LEU A 288 5.32 -5.27 69.04
CA LEU A 288 5.69 -6.59 68.51
C LEU A 288 5.00 -7.73 69.26
N TYR A 289 4.53 -8.73 68.49
CA TYR A 289 3.91 -10.01 68.87
C TYR A 289 2.38 -10.07 68.81
N TYR A 290 1.86 -10.18 67.57
CA TYR A 290 0.86 -11.20 67.20
C TYR A 290 1.08 -11.58 65.73
N PRO A 291 1.33 -12.87 65.40
CA PRO A 291 1.43 -13.32 64.02
C PRO A 291 0.03 -13.72 63.53
N GLU A 292 -0.61 -12.88 62.74
CA GLU A 292 -1.87 -13.23 62.05
C GLU A 292 -1.75 -12.99 60.54
N THR A 293 -1.25 -14.03 59.87
CA THR A 293 -1.88 -14.76 58.76
C THR A 293 -2.87 -14.06 57.80
N ILE A 294 -2.57 -12.85 57.32
CA ILE A 294 -3.06 -12.41 56.00
C ILE A 294 -1.87 -11.84 55.25
N GLU A 295 -1.44 -12.51 54.19
CA GLU A 295 -0.37 -12.01 53.31
C GLU A 295 -0.69 -10.56 52.91
N PRO A 296 0.28 -9.63 52.98
CA PRO A 296 0.06 -8.27 52.57
C PRO A 296 -0.35 -8.27 51.10
N ILE A 297 -1.57 -7.81 50.83
CA ILE A 297 -2.02 -7.53 49.47
C ILE A 297 -1.16 -6.36 48.97
N ASP A 298 -0.11 -6.66 48.22
CA ASP A 298 0.86 -5.64 47.78
C ASP A 298 0.26 -4.65 46.76
N GLU A 299 -0.69 -5.10 45.92
CA GLU A 299 -1.35 -4.30 44.90
C GLU A 299 -2.78 -4.80 44.61
N LYS A 300 -3.77 -3.90 44.56
CA LYS A 300 -5.14 -4.16 44.07
C LYS A 300 -5.45 -3.28 42.88
N GLN A 301 -6.18 -3.83 41.93
CA GLN A 301 -6.51 -3.16 40.68
C GLN A 301 -8.03 -3.10 40.52
N PRO A 302 -8.62 -1.93 40.20
CA PRO A 302 -10.01 -1.86 39.79
C PRO A 302 -10.25 -2.75 38.56
N GLY A 303 -11.26 -3.61 38.62
CA GLY A 303 -11.69 -4.49 37.52
C GLY A 303 -10.87 -5.79 37.33
N ILE A 304 -9.86 -6.05 38.17
CA ILE A 304 -9.03 -7.27 38.11
C ILE A 304 -9.02 -7.94 39.49
N ILE A 305 -9.64 -9.12 39.58
CA ILE A 305 -9.79 -9.95 40.78
C ILE A 305 -8.52 -10.77 41.00
N ASN A 306 -8.11 -11.48 39.95
CA ASN A 306 -6.95 -12.37 39.89
C ASN A 306 -6.32 -12.27 38.49
N PHE A 307 -5.10 -12.76 38.36
CA PHE A 307 -4.39 -12.89 37.09
C PHE A 307 -3.40 -14.06 37.20
N LYS A 308 -3.07 -14.68 36.08
CA LYS A 308 -2.09 -15.79 36.06
C LYS A 308 -0.66 -15.29 35.92
N GLU A 309 -0.44 -14.30 35.06
CA GLU A 309 0.89 -13.79 34.70
C GLU A 309 0.92 -12.26 34.70
N LYS A 310 2.07 -11.70 35.08
CA LYS A 310 2.38 -10.26 35.08
C LYS A 310 3.69 -10.06 34.35
N LEU A 311 3.67 -9.33 33.22
CA LEU A 311 4.82 -9.12 32.35
C LEU A 311 5.03 -7.63 32.05
N SER A 312 6.26 -7.26 31.70
CA SER A 312 6.56 -5.99 31.04
C SER A 312 6.15 -6.05 29.57
N LEU A 313 6.06 -4.90 28.89
CA LEU A 313 5.76 -4.86 27.45
C LEU A 313 6.82 -5.61 26.65
N GLU A 314 8.11 -5.41 26.95
CA GLU A 314 9.20 -6.13 26.31
C GLU A 314 9.11 -7.64 26.58
N ASP A 315 8.87 -8.08 27.82
CA ASP A 315 8.75 -9.51 28.12
C ASP A 315 7.54 -10.18 27.47
N TRP A 316 6.43 -9.44 27.33
CA TRP A 316 5.22 -9.95 26.68
C TRP A 316 5.38 -10.07 25.17
N VAL A 317 6.14 -9.15 24.57
CA VAL A 317 6.42 -9.15 23.14
C VAL A 317 7.61 -10.05 22.79
N ARG A 318 8.51 -10.35 23.74
CA ARG A 318 9.85 -11.00 23.63
C ARG A 318 10.00 -12.10 22.60
N ASP A 319 9.90 -11.69 21.36
CA ASP A 319 10.26 -12.38 20.15
C ASP A 319 11.30 -11.46 19.51
N VAL A 320 12.52 -11.96 19.40
CA VAL A 320 13.67 -11.21 18.86
C VAL A 320 13.33 -10.68 17.46
N GLU A 321 12.41 -11.32 16.75
CA GLU A 321 11.90 -10.90 15.45
C GLU A 321 11.19 -9.52 15.51
N TYR A 322 10.40 -9.21 16.54
CA TYR A 322 9.68 -7.94 16.64
C TYR A 322 10.60 -6.76 16.96
N ASP A 323 11.53 -6.93 17.89
CA ASP A 323 12.45 -5.85 18.28
C ASP A 323 13.34 -5.43 17.10
N ASN A 324 13.83 -6.42 16.35
CA ASN A 324 14.57 -6.18 15.11
C ASN A 324 13.69 -5.48 14.09
N LEU A 325 12.49 -6.01 13.80
CA LEU A 325 11.60 -5.43 12.79
C LEU A 325 11.22 -3.97 13.11
N ILE A 326 10.90 -3.67 14.38
CA ILE A 326 10.60 -2.31 14.82
C ILE A 326 11.82 -1.43 14.60
N SER A 327 13.00 -1.79 15.13
CA SER A 327 14.21 -0.99 14.94
C SER A 327 14.46 -0.67 13.46
N LEU A 328 14.24 -1.65 12.58
CA LEU A 328 14.43 -1.50 11.15
C LEU A 328 13.41 -0.56 10.50
N ILE A 329 12.12 -0.71 10.83
CA ILE A 329 11.02 0.12 10.31
C ILE A 329 11.11 1.58 10.79
N THR A 330 11.66 1.78 11.98
CA THR A 330 11.75 3.08 12.64
C THR A 330 12.92 3.92 12.15
N ASP A 331 13.88 3.31 11.47
CA ASP A 331 14.92 4.06 10.79
C ASP A 331 14.29 4.76 9.58
N SER A 332 14.38 6.10 9.57
CA SER A 332 13.79 7.03 8.59
C SER A 332 14.17 6.77 7.12
N HIS A 333 15.00 5.77 6.84
CA HIS A 333 15.50 5.40 5.52
C HIS A 333 14.90 4.11 4.94
N SER A 334 14.07 3.37 5.69
CA SER A 334 13.65 2.01 5.31
C SER A 334 12.22 1.93 4.75
N HIS A 335 12.09 2.25 3.46
CA HIS A 335 10.83 2.12 2.72
C HIS A 335 10.54 0.65 2.31
N LEU A 336 10.48 -0.25 3.30
CA LEU A 336 10.56 -1.72 3.11
C LEU A 336 9.35 -2.35 2.41
N PHE A 337 8.16 -1.76 2.55
CA PHE A 337 6.90 -2.39 2.10
C PHE A 337 6.25 -1.69 0.90
N GLN A 338 6.99 -0.78 0.27
CA GLN A 338 6.52 0.03 -0.85
C GLN A 338 7.04 -0.52 -2.18
N GLY A 339 6.30 -0.24 -3.26
CA GLY A 339 6.73 -0.62 -4.60
C GLY A 339 7.91 0.23 -5.09
N LEU A 340 8.74 -0.35 -5.95
CA LEU A 340 9.91 0.31 -6.53
C LEU A 340 9.51 0.94 -7.87
N ILE A 341 9.77 2.23 -8.03
CA ILE A 341 9.48 3.03 -9.23
C ILE A 341 10.80 3.35 -9.92
N PHE A 342 10.87 3.13 -11.23
CA PHE A 342 12.00 3.53 -12.07
C PHE A 342 11.59 4.69 -12.97
N ASN A 343 12.35 5.78 -12.96
CA ASN A 343 12.15 6.84 -13.94
C ASN A 343 12.81 6.50 -15.29
N GLN A 344 12.63 7.37 -16.29
CA GLN A 344 13.24 7.21 -17.62
C GLN A 344 14.78 7.16 -17.56
N SER A 345 15.41 7.82 -16.58
CA SER A 345 16.86 7.71 -16.35
C SER A 345 17.25 6.48 -15.52
N CYS A 346 16.31 5.55 -15.29
CA CYS A 346 16.46 4.34 -14.47
C CYS A 346 16.93 4.58 -13.03
N GLU A 347 16.68 5.78 -12.49
CA GLU A 347 16.82 6.05 -11.07
C GLU A 347 15.64 5.40 -10.35
N MET A 348 15.95 4.61 -9.33
CA MET A 348 14.95 4.00 -8.49
C MET A 348 14.48 5.01 -7.43
N LYS A 349 13.18 5.10 -7.27
CA LYS A 349 12.52 5.74 -6.13
C LYS A 349 11.57 4.75 -5.50
N VAL A 350 11.31 4.93 -4.22
CA VAL A 350 10.30 4.12 -3.55
C VAL A 350 8.96 4.86 -3.62
N SER A 351 7.88 4.12 -3.87
CA SER A 351 6.54 4.68 -3.97
C SER A 351 6.09 5.26 -2.64
N GLU A 352 5.46 6.43 -2.66
CA GLU A 352 4.78 6.98 -1.48
C GLU A 352 3.49 6.22 -1.13
N GLU A 353 2.95 5.47 -2.10
CA GLU A 353 1.64 4.82 -2.01
C GLU A 353 1.79 3.32 -1.74
N ILE A 354 1.01 2.83 -0.78
CA ILE A 354 1.11 1.43 -0.35
C ILE A 354 0.21 0.56 -1.23
N ALA A 355 0.83 -0.35 -1.99
CA ALA A 355 0.13 -1.28 -2.87
C ALA A 355 -0.30 -2.59 -2.17
N ILE A 356 0.26 -2.89 -0.99
CA ILE A 356 0.05 -4.16 -0.27
C ILE A 356 -0.49 -3.99 1.15
N ASN A 357 -1.25 -4.97 1.60
CA ASN A 357 -1.50 -5.26 3.01
C ASN A 357 -0.79 -6.56 3.38
N LEU A 358 -0.24 -6.61 4.58
CA LEU A 358 0.30 -7.80 5.21
C LEU A 358 -0.85 -8.62 5.84
N LEU A 359 -0.74 -9.93 5.71
CA LEU A 359 -1.63 -10.90 6.35
C LEU A 359 -1.06 -11.39 7.69
N GLU A 360 0.27 -11.38 7.82
CA GLU A 360 1.01 -11.78 9.03
C GLU A 360 2.23 -10.87 9.21
N VAL A 361 2.78 -10.80 10.41
CA VAL A 361 3.98 -9.99 10.66
C VAL A 361 5.15 -10.58 9.88
N PRO A 362 5.92 -9.77 9.11
CA PRO A 362 7.03 -10.28 8.31
C PRO A 362 8.07 -10.94 9.20
N LYS A 363 8.55 -12.10 8.77
CA LYS A 363 9.62 -12.82 9.47
C LYS A 363 10.94 -12.11 9.24
N VAL A 364 11.69 -11.90 10.31
CA VAL A 364 13.02 -11.30 10.29
C VAL A 364 14.05 -12.32 10.73
N ASN A 365 14.81 -12.84 9.79
CA ASN A 365 15.87 -13.79 10.07
C ASN A 365 17.17 -13.04 10.34
N VAL A 366 17.86 -13.38 11.43
CA VAL A 366 19.23 -12.92 11.66
C VAL A 366 20.14 -13.62 10.66
N ARG A 367 20.96 -12.84 9.96
CA ARG A 367 22.07 -13.31 9.13
C ARG A 367 23.37 -12.75 9.70
N ASP A 368 24.40 -13.57 9.72
CA ASP A 368 25.76 -13.11 10.03
C ASP A 368 26.68 -13.66 8.95
N LYS A 369 26.53 -13.08 7.75
CA LYS A 369 27.21 -13.53 6.54
C LYS A 369 27.88 -12.34 5.88
N SER A 370 29.18 -12.47 5.63
CA SER A 370 29.92 -11.51 4.83
C SER A 370 30.36 -12.15 3.52
N CYS A 371 30.09 -11.48 2.40
CA CYS A 371 30.46 -11.98 1.08
C CYS A 371 31.02 -10.89 0.17
N LEU A 372 31.88 -11.34 -0.75
CA LEU A 372 32.39 -10.54 -1.85
C LEU A 372 31.83 -11.13 -3.16
N GLU A 373 31.16 -10.31 -3.94
CA GLU A 373 30.45 -10.70 -5.15
C GLU A 373 30.94 -9.87 -6.34
N ILE A 374 31.16 -10.52 -7.48
CA ILE A 374 31.49 -9.86 -8.75
C ILE A 374 30.30 -10.04 -9.68
N ILE A 375 29.70 -8.93 -10.09
CA ILE A 375 28.54 -8.91 -10.97
C ILE A 375 28.97 -8.35 -12.32
N ARG A 376 28.69 -9.12 -13.38
CA ARG A 376 28.98 -8.78 -14.76
C ARG A 376 27.66 -8.45 -15.48
N PRO A 377 27.24 -7.18 -15.52
CA PRO A 377 26.04 -6.83 -16.25
C PRO A 377 26.24 -7.09 -17.74
N SER A 378 25.20 -7.59 -18.40
CA SER A 378 25.10 -7.85 -19.83
C SER A 378 24.29 -6.78 -20.56
N THR A 379 23.42 -6.06 -19.85
CA THR A 379 22.61 -4.97 -20.41
C THR A 379 22.67 -3.71 -19.56
N LYS A 380 22.35 -2.56 -20.16
CA LYS A 380 22.23 -1.27 -19.45
C LYS A 380 21.18 -1.31 -18.33
N LEU A 381 20.10 -2.07 -18.51
CA LEU A 381 19.10 -2.28 -17.46
C LEU A 381 19.73 -2.96 -16.23
N GLU A 382 20.57 -3.98 -16.43
CA GLU A 382 21.25 -4.66 -15.31
C GLU A 382 22.17 -3.70 -14.55
N VAL A 383 22.94 -2.84 -15.25
CA VAL A 383 23.78 -1.81 -14.62
C VAL A 383 22.96 -0.90 -13.70
N ASN A 384 21.78 -0.47 -14.16
CA ASN A 384 20.90 0.39 -13.41
C ASN A 384 20.30 -0.33 -12.20
N LEU A 385 19.87 -1.59 -12.36
CA LEU A 385 19.35 -2.41 -11.25
C LEU A 385 20.41 -2.64 -10.18
N ILE A 386 21.64 -3.01 -10.57
CA ILE A 386 22.78 -3.21 -9.66
C ILE A 386 23.10 -1.93 -8.90
N SER A 387 23.02 -0.77 -9.57
CA SER A 387 23.25 0.53 -8.93
C SER A 387 22.24 0.85 -7.83
N ASN A 388 21.04 0.26 -7.91
CA ASN A 388 19.93 0.37 -6.96
C ASN A 388 19.78 -0.87 -6.05
N ASN A 389 20.87 -1.65 -5.89
CA ASN A 389 20.94 -2.83 -5.02
C ASN A 389 20.00 -3.99 -5.42
N ILE A 390 19.63 -4.11 -6.71
CA ILE A 390 18.88 -5.24 -7.26
C ILE A 390 19.83 -6.08 -8.10
N PHE A 391 20.12 -7.30 -7.64
CA PHE A 391 21.11 -8.18 -8.29
C PHE A 391 20.49 -9.42 -8.94
N SER A 392 19.23 -9.72 -8.59
CA SER A 392 18.49 -10.88 -9.10
C SER A 392 17.58 -10.46 -10.24
N ILE A 393 18.00 -10.80 -11.46
CA ILE A 393 17.36 -10.34 -12.70
C ILE A 393 16.80 -11.57 -13.40
N LYS A 394 15.56 -11.93 -13.06
CA LYS A 394 14.82 -12.96 -13.79
C LYS A 394 13.92 -12.27 -14.81
N ASP A 395 14.31 -12.38 -16.08
CA ASP A 395 13.54 -12.01 -17.28
C ASP A 395 12.52 -10.86 -17.11
N PHE A 396 13.01 -9.66 -16.77
CA PHE A 396 12.21 -8.42 -16.86
C PHE A 396 11.98 -7.95 -18.29
N ASN A 397 12.54 -8.68 -19.28
CA ASN A 397 12.43 -8.40 -20.70
C ASN A 397 10.98 -8.33 -21.20
N THR A 398 10.01 -8.87 -20.45
CA THR A 398 8.59 -8.88 -20.79
C THR A 398 7.77 -7.76 -20.13
N PHE A 399 8.35 -6.94 -19.23
CA PHE A 399 7.60 -5.90 -18.52
C PHE A 399 7.83 -4.51 -19.16
N PRO A 400 6.92 -4.00 -20.00
CA PRO A 400 7.18 -2.85 -20.87
C PRO A 400 7.16 -1.51 -20.15
N PHE A 401 6.84 -1.48 -18.85
CA PHE A 401 6.78 -0.24 -18.06
C PHE A 401 8.14 0.18 -17.49
N ILE A 402 9.18 -0.64 -17.72
CA ILE A 402 10.57 -0.32 -17.39
C ILE A 402 11.34 -0.27 -18.72
N GLU A 403 11.99 0.86 -18.98
CA GLU A 403 12.77 1.06 -20.20
C GLU A 403 13.94 0.06 -20.21
N ASN A 404 13.99 -0.78 -21.26
CA ASN A 404 15.00 -1.82 -21.41
C ASN A 404 15.80 -1.56 -22.69
N ASP A 405 16.84 -0.74 -22.57
CA ASP A 405 17.82 -0.61 -23.65
C ASP A 405 18.58 -1.93 -23.78
N LYS A 406 18.39 -2.62 -24.90
CA LYS A 406 19.11 -3.86 -25.26
C LYS A 406 20.56 -3.62 -25.69
N GLU A 407 21.11 -2.43 -25.43
CA GLU A 407 22.53 -2.18 -25.69
C GLU A 407 23.36 -3.13 -24.83
N ILE A 408 24.16 -3.94 -25.51
CA ILE A 408 25.11 -4.87 -24.89
C ILE A 408 26.12 -4.03 -24.12
N TYR A 409 26.21 -4.30 -22.81
CA TYR A 409 27.13 -3.61 -21.92
C TYR A 409 28.26 -4.59 -21.57
N GLU A 410 29.45 -4.41 -22.13
CA GLU A 410 30.56 -5.39 -21.98
C GLU A 410 31.84 -4.81 -21.34
N ASP A 411 31.79 -3.61 -20.77
CA ASP A 411 33.03 -2.89 -20.42
C ASP A 411 33.38 -2.90 -18.92
N TYR A 412 32.43 -3.14 -18.01
CA TYR A 412 32.68 -2.98 -16.56
C TYR A 412 32.08 -4.08 -15.67
N ASN A 413 32.81 -4.41 -14.61
CA ASN A 413 32.42 -5.30 -13.53
C ASN A 413 32.07 -4.50 -12.27
N HIS A 414 31.01 -4.91 -11.58
CA HIS A 414 30.65 -4.40 -10.27
C HIS A 414 31.17 -5.34 -9.18
N ILE A 415 32.01 -4.83 -8.29
CA ILE A 415 32.53 -5.57 -7.15
C ILE A 415 31.81 -5.07 -5.91
N LEU A 416 31.22 -6.00 -5.17
CA LEU A 416 30.32 -5.71 -4.07
C LEU A 416 30.72 -6.53 -2.84
N PHE A 417 31.06 -5.82 -1.77
CA PHE A 417 31.27 -6.39 -0.45
C PHE A 417 30.02 -6.15 0.39
N LYS A 418 29.43 -7.22 0.92
CA LYS A 418 28.23 -7.20 1.76
C LYS A 418 28.54 -7.76 3.13
N CYS A 419 28.06 -7.08 4.17
CA CYS A 419 27.91 -7.61 5.52
C CYS A 419 26.42 -7.70 5.83
N GLU A 420 25.84 -8.88 5.66
CA GLU A 420 24.41 -9.14 5.88
C GLU A 420 24.13 -9.31 7.38
N ARG A 421 23.04 -8.68 7.85
CA ARG A 421 22.62 -8.67 9.26
C ARG A 421 21.21 -9.22 9.45
N TYR A 422 20.29 -8.81 8.59
CA TYR A 422 18.91 -9.27 8.66
C TYR A 422 18.37 -9.59 7.27
N GLU A 423 17.45 -10.54 7.21
CA GLU A 423 16.67 -10.87 6.03
C GLU A 423 15.19 -10.76 6.37
N ILE A 424 14.46 -10.02 5.55
CA ILE A 424 13.01 -9.88 5.64
C ILE A 424 12.38 -10.63 4.46
N LEU A 425 11.40 -11.49 4.76
CA LEU A 425 10.69 -12.28 3.76
C LEU A 425 9.24 -11.81 3.61
N LEU A 426 8.88 -11.41 2.39
CA LEU A 426 7.57 -10.94 1.96
C LEU A 426 6.97 -11.91 0.92
N ASN A 427 6.68 -13.13 1.37
CA ASN A 427 6.13 -14.17 0.51
C ASN A 427 4.74 -13.78 -0.01
N LYS A 428 4.38 -14.27 -1.21
CA LYS A 428 3.05 -14.04 -1.83
C LYS A 428 1.88 -14.46 -0.92
N ASN A 429 2.07 -15.48 -0.09
CA ASN A 429 1.03 -15.95 0.85
C ASN A 429 0.85 -15.03 2.06
N ASN A 430 1.79 -14.12 2.31
CA ASN A 430 1.79 -13.23 3.47
C ASN A 430 1.33 -11.82 3.11
N ILE A 431 1.06 -11.56 1.83
CA ILE A 431 0.68 -10.25 1.32
C ILE A 431 -0.59 -10.37 0.48
N LYS A 432 -1.38 -9.30 0.46
CA LYS A 432 -2.48 -9.11 -0.48
C LYS A 432 -2.45 -7.68 -1.02
N PRO A 433 -2.94 -7.41 -2.23
CA PRO A 433 -3.06 -6.04 -2.72
C PRO A 433 -4.00 -5.20 -1.84
N THR A 434 -3.80 -3.88 -1.80
CA THR A 434 -4.75 -2.94 -1.19
C THR A 434 -6.00 -2.79 -2.05
N GLU A 435 -7.15 -2.55 -1.43
CA GLU A 435 -8.43 -2.38 -2.16
C GLU A 435 -8.36 -1.19 -3.13
N THR A 436 -7.65 -0.11 -2.75
CA THR A 436 -7.44 1.06 -3.60
C THR A 436 -6.61 0.72 -4.84
N PHE A 437 -5.56 -0.08 -4.69
CA PHE A 437 -4.76 -0.57 -5.80
C PHE A 437 -5.56 -1.51 -6.71
N GLU A 438 -6.28 -2.49 -6.14
CA GLU A 438 -7.12 -3.42 -6.92
C GLU A 438 -8.18 -2.70 -7.75
N LYS A 439 -8.90 -1.74 -7.15
CA LYS A 439 -9.91 -0.92 -7.86
C LYS A 439 -9.27 -0.04 -8.93
N GLY A 440 -8.08 0.49 -8.67
CA GLY A 440 -7.29 1.23 -9.66
C GLY A 440 -7.03 0.36 -10.89
N ILE A 441 -6.53 -0.85 -10.68
CA ILE A 441 -6.24 -1.80 -11.76
C ILE A 441 -7.52 -2.16 -12.53
N GLU A 442 -8.62 -2.48 -11.85
CA GLU A 442 -9.90 -2.77 -12.51
C GLU A 442 -10.38 -1.60 -13.38
N LYS A 443 -10.24 -0.36 -12.90
CA LYS A 443 -10.56 0.83 -13.70
C LYS A 443 -9.66 0.98 -14.91
N ALA A 444 -8.36 0.70 -14.78
CA ALA A 444 -7.42 0.75 -15.90
C ALA A 444 -7.69 -0.35 -16.93
N LEU A 445 -8.02 -1.56 -16.49
CA LEU A 445 -8.41 -2.65 -17.36
C LEU A 445 -9.69 -2.31 -18.14
N ASN A 446 -10.66 -1.65 -17.52
CA ASN A 446 -11.88 -1.20 -18.22
C ASN A 446 -11.70 0.06 -19.09
N SER A 447 -10.49 0.63 -19.16
CA SER A 447 -10.18 1.79 -19.99
C SER A 447 -10.05 1.41 -21.47
N MET A 448 -10.39 2.34 -22.36
CA MET A 448 -10.08 2.23 -23.80
C MET A 448 -8.59 2.37 -24.10
N LYS A 449 -7.82 3.00 -23.21
CA LYS A 449 -6.35 3.09 -23.28
C LYS A 449 -5.73 2.38 -22.09
N PRO A 450 -5.83 1.04 -22.02
CA PRO A 450 -5.48 0.29 -20.82
C PRO A 450 -3.98 0.35 -20.51
N LEU A 451 -3.10 0.29 -21.52
CA LEU A 451 -1.64 0.35 -21.32
C LEU A 451 -1.21 1.63 -20.61
N LYS A 452 -1.66 2.79 -21.12
CA LYS A 452 -1.39 4.09 -20.50
C LYS A 452 -1.96 4.17 -19.08
N SER A 453 -3.20 3.70 -18.91
CA SER A 453 -3.88 3.71 -17.60
C SER A 453 -3.17 2.81 -16.57
N LEU A 454 -2.65 1.65 -16.99
CA LEU A 454 -1.85 0.75 -16.18
C LEU A 454 -0.49 1.38 -15.84
N GLN A 455 0.16 2.02 -16.81
CA GLN A 455 1.43 2.72 -16.59
C GLN A 455 1.29 3.83 -15.55
N ASP A 456 0.21 4.62 -15.61
CA ASP A 456 -0.07 5.65 -14.60
C ASP A 456 -0.22 5.06 -13.19
N ILE A 457 -0.85 3.89 -13.08
CA ILE A 457 -0.99 3.19 -11.80
C ILE A 457 0.36 2.68 -11.31
N PHE A 458 1.16 2.05 -12.15
CA PHE A 458 2.48 1.54 -11.73
C PHE A 458 3.47 2.67 -11.46
N ASN A 459 3.39 3.80 -12.15
CA ASN A 459 4.15 5.01 -11.82
C ASN A 459 3.75 5.58 -10.44
N LYS A 460 2.53 5.33 -9.99
CA LYS A 460 2.04 5.74 -8.67
C LYS A 460 2.45 4.75 -7.57
N TYR A 461 2.18 3.46 -7.76
CA TYR A 461 2.29 2.42 -6.73
C TYR A 461 3.61 1.63 -6.75
N GLY A 462 4.36 1.68 -7.84
CA GLY A 462 5.55 0.88 -8.09
C GLY A 462 5.43 0.01 -9.34
N HIS A 463 6.56 -0.16 -10.03
CA HIS A 463 6.71 -1.09 -11.15
C HIS A 463 7.05 -2.49 -10.65
N LEU A 464 7.96 -2.57 -9.67
CA LEU A 464 8.48 -3.82 -9.11
C LEU A 464 8.19 -3.91 -7.61
N PHE A 465 8.20 -5.13 -7.09
CA PHE A 465 8.03 -5.41 -5.68
C PHE A 465 9.05 -6.44 -5.18
N PRO A 466 9.85 -6.13 -4.15
CA PRO A 466 10.77 -7.09 -3.54
C PRO A 466 10.03 -8.07 -2.64
N GLN A 467 10.22 -9.37 -2.87
CA GLN A 467 9.73 -10.40 -1.95
C GLN A 467 10.76 -10.77 -0.88
N ARG A 468 12.02 -10.34 -1.04
CA ARG A 468 13.11 -10.58 -0.10
C ARG A 468 13.96 -9.32 0.01
N ILE A 469 14.25 -8.88 1.23
CA ILE A 469 15.05 -7.69 1.50
C ILE A 469 16.17 -8.07 2.46
N ILE A 470 17.40 -7.72 2.11
CA ILE A 470 18.57 -7.94 2.96
C ILE A 470 19.04 -6.59 3.51
N LEU A 471 19.22 -6.55 4.82
CA LEU A 471 19.67 -5.39 5.57
C LEU A 471 21.05 -5.68 6.14
N GLY A 472 21.90 -4.65 6.16
CA GLY A 472 23.27 -4.77 6.61
C GLY A 472 24.09 -3.56 6.21
N SER A 473 25.34 -3.77 5.83
CA SER A 473 26.18 -2.70 5.26
C SER A 473 26.89 -3.19 4.01
N SER A 474 27.07 -2.30 3.04
CA SER A 474 27.66 -2.65 1.75
C SER A 474 28.67 -1.62 1.25
N LEU A 475 29.67 -2.13 0.53
CA LEU A 475 30.65 -1.32 -0.18
C LEU A 475 30.78 -1.81 -1.62
N LYS A 476 30.86 -0.89 -2.58
CA LYS A 476 30.95 -1.21 -4.00
C LYS A 476 32.07 -0.46 -4.73
N ILE A 477 32.56 -1.04 -5.81
CA ILE A 477 33.42 -0.36 -6.78
C ILE A 477 33.11 -0.90 -8.18
N ILE A 478 33.28 -0.03 -9.19
CA ILE A 478 33.13 -0.39 -10.60
C ILE A 478 34.53 -0.41 -11.22
N LEU A 479 34.90 -1.52 -11.85
CA LEU A 479 36.19 -1.70 -12.52
C LEU A 479 35.97 -2.06 -13.99
N GLN A 480 36.92 -1.70 -14.85
CA GLN A 480 36.92 -2.15 -16.24
C GLN A 480 37.13 -3.66 -16.33
N ASN A 481 36.50 -4.31 -17.31
CA ASN A 481 36.64 -5.73 -17.55
C ASN A 481 38.09 -6.13 -17.81
N SER A 482 38.54 -7.20 -17.14
CA SER A 482 39.87 -7.78 -17.35
C SER A 482 39.83 -9.29 -17.13
N SER A 483 40.66 -10.02 -17.85
CA SER A 483 40.73 -11.49 -17.80
C SER A 483 41.25 -12.05 -16.47
N SER A 484 41.75 -11.21 -15.55
CA SER A 484 42.16 -11.65 -14.21
C SER A 484 40.99 -11.84 -13.24
N TYR A 485 39.78 -11.41 -13.62
CA TYR A 485 38.57 -11.46 -12.79
C TYR A 485 37.76 -12.77 -12.92
N ASP A 486 38.15 -13.66 -13.83
CA ASP A 486 37.45 -14.95 -14.10
C ASP A 486 37.65 -16.02 -13.01
N ALA A 487 38.26 -15.66 -11.87
CA ALA A 487 38.64 -16.61 -10.84
C ALA A 487 37.53 -16.93 -9.82
N PHE A 488 36.48 -16.11 -9.69
CA PHE A 488 35.39 -16.33 -8.74
C PHE A 488 34.20 -15.37 -8.96
N ASP A 489 32.96 -15.86 -8.82
CA ASP A 489 31.75 -15.03 -8.95
C ASP A 489 31.17 -14.61 -7.60
N ASN A 490 31.21 -15.47 -6.58
CA ASN A 490 30.73 -15.17 -5.23
C ASN A 490 31.57 -15.91 -4.17
N ILE A 491 32.09 -15.16 -3.19
CA ILE A 491 32.93 -15.68 -2.11
C ILE A 491 32.32 -15.35 -0.75
N ASN A 492 32.13 -16.39 0.08
CA ASN A 492 31.88 -16.22 1.50
C ASN A 492 33.19 -15.95 2.24
N LEU A 493 33.27 -14.83 2.96
CA LEU A 493 34.47 -14.42 3.68
C LEU A 493 34.58 -15.16 5.01
N LYS A 494 35.79 -15.55 5.36
CA LYS A 494 36.09 -16.21 6.65
C LYS A 494 36.50 -15.18 7.68
N LEU A 495 36.27 -15.48 8.96
CA LEU A 495 36.79 -14.68 10.06
C LEU A 495 38.32 -14.85 10.18
N PRO A 496 39.09 -13.76 10.42
CA PRO A 496 38.67 -12.35 10.48
C PRO A 496 38.30 -11.79 9.09
N ILE A 497 37.15 -11.11 9.00
CA ILE A 497 36.58 -10.64 7.71
C ILE A 497 37.57 -9.73 6.98
N PHE A 498 38.24 -8.82 7.72
CA PHE A 498 39.22 -7.89 7.16
C PHE A 498 40.37 -8.60 6.43
N ASP A 499 41.00 -9.60 7.07
CA ASP A 499 42.13 -10.32 6.48
C ASP A 499 41.72 -11.10 5.24
N SER A 500 40.55 -11.77 5.32
CA SER A 500 39.98 -12.49 4.17
C SER A 500 39.71 -11.54 3.01
N LEU A 501 39.00 -10.42 3.26
CA LEU A 501 38.65 -9.44 2.25
C LEU A 501 39.87 -8.77 1.63
N LYS A 502 40.83 -8.33 2.45
CA LYS A 502 42.07 -7.68 2.01
C LYS A 502 42.85 -8.56 1.03
N SER A 503 42.92 -9.87 1.27
CA SER A 503 43.60 -10.79 0.35
C SER A 503 42.99 -10.82 -1.06
N TYR A 504 41.69 -10.57 -1.19
CA TYR A 504 41.01 -10.47 -2.48
C TYR A 504 41.15 -9.07 -3.08
N LEU A 505 41.02 -8.01 -2.27
CA LEU A 505 41.24 -6.64 -2.74
C LEU A 505 42.66 -6.43 -3.29
N ASP A 506 43.68 -6.99 -2.64
CA ASP A 506 45.07 -6.93 -3.09
C ASP A 506 45.26 -7.68 -4.43
N LYS A 507 44.59 -8.82 -4.63
CA LYS A 507 44.59 -9.56 -5.92
C LYS A 507 43.93 -8.77 -7.05
N LEU A 508 42.89 -8.01 -6.72
CA LEU A 508 42.11 -7.20 -7.65
C LEU A 508 42.71 -5.79 -7.84
N ASN A 509 43.81 -5.46 -7.13
CA ASN A 509 44.46 -4.16 -7.11
C ASN A 509 43.50 -3.00 -6.73
N ILE A 510 42.64 -3.23 -5.73
CA ILE A 510 41.65 -2.27 -5.24
C ILE A 510 42.20 -1.54 -4.00
N SER A 511 42.28 -0.22 -4.06
CA SER A 511 42.81 0.63 -2.98
C SER A 511 41.73 1.26 -2.10
N TYR A 512 40.49 1.32 -2.58
CA TYR A 512 39.34 1.86 -1.86
C TYR A 512 38.03 1.24 -2.35
N LEU A 513 36.98 1.34 -1.54
CA LEU A 513 35.60 1.01 -1.92
C LEU A 513 34.68 2.18 -1.61
N LEU A 514 33.51 2.23 -2.24
CA LEU A 514 32.51 3.28 -2.05
C LEU A 514 31.33 2.78 -1.24
N THR A 515 30.88 3.57 -0.28
CA THR A 515 29.57 3.40 0.38
C THR A 515 28.42 3.66 -0.59
N GLN A 516 27.19 3.26 -0.23
CA GLN A 516 25.99 3.59 -1.03
C GLN A 516 25.81 5.10 -1.26
N LYS A 517 26.24 5.94 -0.30
CA LYS A 517 26.20 7.41 -0.38
C LYS A 517 27.40 8.01 -1.12
N GLY A 518 28.29 7.19 -1.70
CA GLY A 518 29.45 7.63 -2.49
C GLY A 518 30.67 8.06 -1.68
N LYS A 519 30.67 7.90 -0.35
CA LYS A 519 31.87 8.13 0.48
C LYS A 519 32.89 7.02 0.23
N SER A 520 34.13 7.41 -0.08
CA SER A 520 35.26 6.49 -0.24
C SER A 520 35.80 6.00 1.12
N ILE A 521 36.06 4.70 1.20
CA ILE A 521 36.65 4.00 2.34
C ILE A 521 37.95 3.35 1.86
N GLU A 522 39.08 3.82 2.37
CA GLU A 522 40.40 3.28 2.05
C GLU A 522 40.68 1.99 2.84
N ASN A 523 41.57 1.14 2.33
CA ASN A 523 41.93 -0.14 2.96
C ASN A 523 42.37 -0.02 4.43
N ARG A 524 42.94 1.12 4.86
CA ARG A 524 43.35 1.36 6.26
C ARG A 524 42.17 1.58 7.21
N ASP A 525 41.05 2.07 6.70
CA ASP A 525 39.86 2.43 7.47
C ASP A 525 38.79 1.33 7.42
N LEU A 526 38.97 0.34 6.55
CA LEU A 526 38.03 -0.75 6.30
C LEU A 526 37.75 -1.61 7.54
N ASP A 527 38.77 -1.89 8.38
CA ASP A 527 38.58 -2.65 9.63
C ASP A 527 37.71 -1.88 10.65
N ASN A 528 37.89 -0.56 10.76
CA ASN A 528 37.03 0.29 11.58
C ASN A 528 35.61 0.31 11.02
N TRP A 529 35.48 0.46 9.69
CA TRP A 529 34.18 0.44 9.04
C TRP A 529 33.42 -0.88 9.25
N ILE A 530 34.09 -2.03 9.17
CA ILE A 530 33.47 -3.35 9.43
C ILE A 530 32.98 -3.47 10.88
N LYS A 531 33.69 -2.87 11.84
CA LYS A 531 33.26 -2.83 13.25
C LYS A 531 32.05 -1.93 13.45
N ASP A 532 32.04 -0.77 12.81
CA ASP A 532 30.97 0.23 12.88
C ASP A 532 29.74 -0.14 12.04
N ALA A 533 29.88 -1.08 11.10
CA ALA A 533 28.81 -1.57 10.23
C ALA A 533 27.62 -2.18 11.00
N ASN A 534 27.85 -2.63 12.23
CA ASN A 534 26.78 -3.21 13.06
C ASN A 534 25.74 -2.18 13.50
N ASP A 535 26.15 -0.90 13.58
CA ASP A 535 25.32 0.16 14.11
C ASP A 535 24.57 0.94 13.02
N ASN A 536 24.91 0.72 11.73
CA ASN A 536 24.35 1.45 10.59
C ASN A 536 23.76 0.47 9.55
N LEU A 537 22.49 0.11 9.76
CA LEU A 537 21.77 -0.81 8.88
C LEU A 537 21.17 -0.07 7.68
N GLU A 538 21.50 -0.54 6.48
CA GLU A 538 20.95 -0.06 5.21
C GLU A 538 20.39 -1.23 4.41
N ILE A 539 19.52 -0.94 3.43
CA ILE A 539 19.07 -1.93 2.45
C ILE A 539 20.24 -2.19 1.50
N ILE A 540 20.86 -3.36 1.63
CA ILE A 540 22.01 -3.75 0.82
C ILE A 540 21.62 -4.58 -0.39
N GLU A 541 20.42 -5.17 -0.38
CA GLU A 541 19.91 -5.98 -1.49
C GLU A 541 18.39 -6.08 -1.46
N PHE A 542 17.79 -5.83 -2.63
CA PHE A 542 16.44 -6.25 -2.96
C PHE A 542 16.52 -7.51 -3.83
N ASP A 543 15.92 -8.60 -3.37
CA ASP A 543 15.97 -9.90 -4.02
C ASP A 543 14.55 -10.48 -4.22
N ASN A 544 14.48 -11.50 -5.08
CA ASN A 544 13.24 -12.14 -5.51
C ASN A 544 12.21 -11.10 -5.97
N ILE A 545 12.66 -10.23 -6.85
CA ILE A 545 11.87 -9.12 -7.39
C ILE A 545 10.85 -9.65 -8.37
N ILE A 546 9.61 -9.20 -8.23
CA ILE A 546 8.52 -9.50 -9.17
C ILE A 546 7.93 -8.20 -9.72
N PRO A 547 7.34 -8.21 -10.93
CA PRO A 547 6.47 -7.13 -11.36
C PRO A 547 5.32 -6.95 -10.37
N LEU A 548 4.99 -5.71 -10.00
CA LEU A 548 4.02 -5.42 -8.94
C LEU A 548 2.66 -6.10 -9.20
N TYR A 549 2.22 -6.16 -10.46
CA TYR A 549 0.94 -6.78 -10.81
C TYR A 549 0.85 -8.27 -10.51
N LYS A 550 1.97 -8.99 -10.33
CA LYS A 550 1.97 -10.43 -9.98
C LYS A 550 1.48 -10.70 -8.54
N ILE A 551 1.26 -9.66 -7.73
CA ILE A 551 0.59 -9.78 -6.42
C ILE A 551 -0.95 -9.86 -6.54
N LEU A 552 -1.52 -9.48 -7.68
CA LEU A 552 -2.97 -9.43 -7.90
C LEU A 552 -3.59 -10.82 -8.00
N LYS A 553 -4.91 -10.90 -8.08
CA LYS A 553 -5.64 -12.15 -8.34
C LYS A 553 -5.32 -12.68 -9.74
N GLU A 554 -5.37 -14.00 -9.92
CA GLU A 554 -5.03 -14.68 -11.19
C GLU A 554 -5.78 -14.11 -12.40
N LYS A 555 -7.08 -13.82 -12.24
CA LYS A 555 -7.89 -13.20 -13.30
C LYS A 555 -7.30 -11.86 -13.77
N GLN A 556 -6.94 -10.97 -12.85
CA GLN A 556 -6.36 -9.66 -13.19
C GLN A 556 -4.97 -9.80 -13.80
N GLN A 557 -4.17 -10.74 -13.30
CA GLN A 557 -2.87 -11.04 -13.89
C GLN A 557 -3.01 -11.50 -15.35
N SER A 558 -3.92 -12.42 -15.63
CA SER A 558 -4.18 -12.90 -17.01
C SER A 558 -4.63 -11.78 -17.93
N GLU A 559 -5.55 -10.91 -17.48
CA GLU A 559 -6.01 -9.77 -18.29
C GLU A 559 -4.88 -8.78 -18.57
N ILE A 560 -3.99 -8.54 -17.61
CA ILE A 560 -2.79 -7.71 -17.83
C ILE A 560 -1.84 -8.41 -18.80
N ASP A 561 -1.54 -9.69 -18.59
CA ASP A 561 -0.64 -10.46 -19.46
C ASP A 561 -1.15 -10.45 -20.93
N ASP A 562 -2.46 -10.57 -21.15
CA ASP A 562 -3.10 -10.47 -22.48
C ASP A 562 -2.94 -9.10 -23.14
N ILE A 563 -2.96 -8.02 -22.35
CA ILE A 563 -2.75 -6.64 -22.82
C ILE A 563 -1.29 -6.38 -23.18
N LEU A 564 -0.34 -7.03 -22.48
CA LEU A 564 1.09 -6.87 -22.70
C LEU A 564 1.62 -7.69 -23.91
N GLN A 565 0.82 -8.61 -24.46
CA GLN A 565 1.19 -9.38 -25.64
C GLN A 565 1.40 -8.49 -26.87
N ILE A 566 2.49 -8.74 -27.60
CA ILE A 566 2.79 -8.05 -28.87
C ILE A 566 2.20 -8.87 -30.03
N ASN A 567 0.87 -8.81 -30.18
CA ASN A 567 0.14 -9.43 -31.29
C ASN A 567 -0.98 -8.52 -31.80
N TYR A 568 -1.54 -8.87 -32.96
CA TYR A 568 -2.72 -8.21 -33.48
C TYR A 568 -3.93 -8.52 -32.60
N LYS A 569 -4.71 -7.48 -32.29
CA LYS A 569 -5.96 -7.56 -31.52
C LYS A 569 -7.03 -6.68 -32.18
N ILE A 570 -8.29 -6.93 -31.84
CA ILE A 570 -9.38 -6.00 -32.13
C ILE A 570 -9.24 -4.83 -31.17
N LEU A 571 -8.89 -3.65 -31.68
CA LEU A 571 -8.67 -2.46 -30.86
C LEU A 571 -9.96 -1.72 -30.55
N MET A 572 -10.86 -1.66 -31.53
CA MET A 572 -12.12 -0.93 -31.45
C MET A 572 -13.06 -1.42 -32.54
N THR A 573 -14.35 -1.22 -32.32
CA THR A 573 -15.44 -1.66 -33.19
C THR A 573 -16.47 -0.55 -33.32
N GLY A 574 -17.22 -0.56 -34.40
CA GLY A 574 -18.31 0.39 -34.52
C GLY A 574 -19.32 0.01 -35.58
N VAL A 575 -20.47 0.66 -35.48
CA VAL A 575 -21.50 0.66 -36.51
C VAL A 575 -21.79 2.09 -36.93
N ILE A 576 -21.96 2.34 -38.22
CA ILE A 576 -22.34 3.66 -38.73
C ILE A 576 -23.43 3.54 -39.79
N ASN A 577 -24.47 4.36 -39.68
CA ASN A 577 -25.55 4.38 -40.65
C ASN A 577 -25.15 5.15 -41.91
N LEU A 578 -25.76 4.77 -43.03
CA LEU A 578 -25.50 5.35 -44.36
C LEU A 578 -26.61 6.30 -44.84
N ARG A 579 -27.41 6.85 -43.91
CA ARG A 579 -28.61 7.66 -44.24
C ARG A 579 -28.30 8.96 -44.99
N ASP A 580 -27.07 9.45 -44.89
CA ASP A 580 -26.60 10.67 -45.54
C ASP A 580 -26.08 10.47 -46.97
N LEU A 581 -26.03 9.22 -47.45
CA LEU A 581 -25.63 8.90 -48.82
C LEU A 581 -26.81 9.02 -49.82
N ASN A 582 -26.51 9.25 -51.09
CA ASN A 582 -27.50 9.40 -52.16
C ASN A 582 -27.64 8.12 -52.99
N ASN A 583 -28.78 7.44 -52.92
CA ASN A 583 -28.97 6.11 -53.52
C ASN A 583 -28.72 6.01 -55.04
N ASN A 584 -28.65 7.14 -55.75
CA ASN A 584 -28.41 7.21 -57.20
C ASN A 584 -26.94 7.08 -57.62
N ASP A 585 -26.00 7.16 -56.68
CA ASP A 585 -24.57 7.07 -56.98
C ASP A 585 -24.10 5.60 -57.01
N ASP A 586 -23.14 5.26 -57.88
CA ASP A 586 -22.59 3.90 -58.00
C ASP A 586 -21.44 3.64 -57.00
N GLU A 587 -20.81 4.71 -56.51
CA GLU A 587 -19.66 4.70 -55.62
C GLU A 587 -19.78 5.79 -54.55
N TYR A 588 -19.48 5.45 -53.30
CA TYR A 588 -19.64 6.32 -52.14
C TYR A 588 -18.37 6.36 -51.31
N TYR A 589 -18.05 7.55 -50.81
CA TYR A 589 -16.95 7.76 -49.87
C TYR A 589 -17.55 8.23 -48.54
N LYS A 590 -17.43 7.41 -47.50
CA LYS A 590 -17.89 7.74 -46.15
C LYS A 590 -16.70 7.88 -45.23
N ARG A 591 -16.51 9.09 -44.68
CA ARG A 591 -15.55 9.29 -43.58
C ARG A 591 -16.12 8.68 -42.31
N ILE A 592 -15.33 7.84 -41.64
CA ILE A 592 -15.61 7.27 -40.33
C ILE A 592 -14.63 7.90 -39.36
N ASN A 593 -15.17 8.71 -38.43
CA ASN A 593 -14.37 9.30 -37.36
C ASN A 593 -14.47 8.42 -36.12
N ILE A 594 -13.33 8.17 -35.50
CA ILE A 594 -13.27 7.43 -34.24
C ILE A 594 -13.22 8.41 -33.08
N GLU A 595 -13.87 8.07 -31.97
CA GLU A 595 -13.92 8.96 -30.80
C GLU A 595 -12.56 9.09 -30.11
N GLN A 596 -11.77 8.02 -30.12
CA GLN A 596 -10.44 8.00 -29.51
C GLN A 596 -9.36 8.01 -30.58
N SER A 597 -8.59 9.10 -30.61
CA SER A 597 -7.43 9.17 -31.50
C SER A 597 -6.39 8.12 -31.15
N LEU A 598 -5.84 7.51 -32.21
CA LEU A 598 -4.76 6.53 -32.17
C LEU A 598 -3.41 7.27 -32.17
N GLU A 599 -2.37 6.61 -31.66
CA GLU A 599 -1.01 7.19 -31.61
C GLU A 599 -0.22 7.03 -32.91
N ASP A 600 -0.67 6.12 -33.80
CA ASP A 600 -0.05 5.80 -35.08
C ASP A 600 -1.16 5.50 -36.11
N GLU A 601 -0.83 5.53 -37.39
CA GLU A 601 -1.71 5.25 -38.53
C GLU A 601 -1.58 3.79 -39.01
N ASN A 602 -0.66 3.01 -38.43
CA ASN A 602 -0.40 1.62 -38.77
C ASN A 602 -1.42 0.64 -38.15
N TYR A 603 -2.68 0.82 -38.53
CA TYR A 603 -3.79 -0.06 -38.20
C TYR A 603 -4.53 -0.47 -39.48
N GLU A 604 -5.31 -1.54 -39.36
CA GLU A 604 -6.08 -2.10 -40.47
C GLU A 604 -7.55 -2.13 -40.09
N VAL A 605 -8.45 -1.97 -41.07
CA VAL A 605 -9.90 -2.01 -40.84
C VAL A 605 -10.50 -3.17 -41.61
N VAL A 606 -11.33 -3.93 -40.90
CA VAL A 606 -12.14 -4.99 -41.48
C VAL A 606 -13.61 -4.69 -41.21
N GLY A 607 -14.46 -4.90 -42.20
CA GLY A 607 -15.88 -4.59 -42.06
C GLY A 607 -16.72 -5.07 -43.22
N SER A 608 -18.03 -4.86 -43.09
CA SER A 608 -19.04 -5.28 -44.06
C SER A 608 -20.22 -4.32 -44.08
N ILE A 609 -21.03 -4.40 -45.13
CA ILE A 609 -22.32 -3.73 -45.19
C ILE A 609 -23.40 -4.69 -44.68
N ILE A 610 -24.20 -4.20 -43.74
CA ILE A 610 -25.36 -4.92 -43.20
C ILE A 610 -26.66 -4.15 -43.48
N SER A 611 -27.73 -4.89 -43.71
CA SER A 611 -29.08 -4.33 -43.84
C SER A 611 -29.66 -3.93 -42.48
N GLU A 612 -30.75 -3.16 -42.48
CA GLU A 612 -31.59 -2.90 -41.30
C GLU A 612 -32.06 -4.18 -40.58
N ASN A 613 -32.12 -5.33 -41.27
CA ASN A 613 -32.50 -6.62 -40.70
C ASN A 613 -31.29 -7.44 -40.23
N ASN A 614 -30.11 -6.83 -40.08
CA ASN A 614 -28.86 -7.45 -39.65
C ASN A 614 -28.40 -8.61 -40.54
N THR A 615 -28.62 -8.49 -41.86
CA THR A 615 -28.10 -9.44 -42.85
C THR A 615 -26.91 -8.83 -43.58
N LYS A 616 -25.83 -9.59 -43.73
CA LYS A 616 -24.70 -9.21 -44.57
C LYS A 616 -25.15 -9.09 -46.03
N LEU A 617 -24.73 -8.02 -46.71
CA LEU A 617 -25.06 -7.76 -48.11
C LEU A 617 -23.80 -7.99 -48.97
N GLU A 618 -23.74 -9.13 -49.67
CA GLU A 618 -22.62 -9.46 -50.56
C GLU A 618 -22.67 -8.66 -51.88
N GLU A 619 -23.82 -8.05 -52.20
CA GLU A 619 -24.02 -7.29 -53.43
C GLU A 619 -23.40 -5.87 -53.37
N ILE A 620 -22.94 -5.45 -52.20
CA ILE A 620 -22.28 -4.17 -51.98
C ILE A 620 -20.85 -4.43 -51.51
N ASN A 621 -19.87 -4.03 -52.31
CA ASN A 621 -18.47 -4.12 -51.92
C ASN A 621 -18.08 -2.93 -51.03
N ILE A 622 -17.23 -3.18 -50.04
CA ILE A 622 -16.67 -2.15 -49.16
C ILE A 622 -15.17 -2.35 -48.98
N ASN A 623 -14.43 -1.27 -49.21
CA ASN A 623 -13.00 -1.17 -48.96
C ASN A 623 -12.74 -0.10 -47.90
N PHE A 624 -11.60 -0.19 -47.22
CA PHE A 624 -11.16 0.80 -46.25
C PHE A 624 -9.78 1.34 -46.62
N GLY A 625 -9.58 2.63 -46.40
CA GLY A 625 -8.32 3.28 -46.73
C GLY A 625 -8.27 4.71 -46.24
N LEU A 626 -7.20 5.41 -46.64
CA LEU A 626 -6.94 6.80 -46.23
C LEU A 626 -6.98 6.93 -44.69
N TYR A 627 -6.21 6.07 -44.03
CA TYR A 627 -6.09 5.99 -42.58
C TYR A 627 -5.40 7.24 -42.03
N ASP A 628 -5.94 7.77 -40.94
CA ASP A 628 -5.26 8.75 -40.10
C ASP A 628 -5.55 8.48 -38.62
N HIS A 629 -4.96 9.31 -37.76
CA HIS A 629 -5.05 9.20 -36.30
C HIS A 629 -6.48 9.32 -35.75
N ASN A 630 -7.41 9.91 -36.50
CA ASN A 630 -8.80 10.18 -36.10
C ASN A 630 -9.81 9.34 -36.89
N GLY A 631 -9.36 8.37 -37.67
CA GLY A 631 -10.23 7.42 -38.38
C GLY A 631 -9.83 7.24 -39.83
N PHE A 632 -10.80 6.82 -40.64
CA PHE A 632 -10.54 6.25 -41.96
C PHE A 632 -11.71 6.51 -42.91
N PHE A 633 -11.49 6.28 -44.20
CA PHE A 633 -12.54 6.33 -45.21
C PHE A 633 -12.98 4.93 -45.60
N ALA A 634 -14.29 4.75 -45.72
CA ALA A 634 -14.91 3.60 -46.36
C ALA A 634 -15.28 3.96 -47.80
N VAL A 635 -14.82 3.15 -48.75
CA VAL A 635 -15.19 3.22 -50.16
C VAL A 635 -16.22 2.13 -50.42
N ILE A 636 -17.44 2.52 -50.76
CA ILE A 636 -18.58 1.61 -50.92
C ILE A 636 -18.98 1.59 -52.38
N LYS A 637 -19.10 0.41 -52.97
CA LYS A 637 -19.43 0.25 -54.39
C LYS A 637 -20.53 -0.78 -54.58
N LYS A 638 -21.55 -0.43 -55.35
CA LYS A 638 -22.64 -1.36 -55.69
C LYS A 638 -22.23 -2.25 -56.87
N LEU A 639 -22.43 -3.55 -56.74
CA LEU A 639 -22.28 -4.50 -57.86
C LEU A 639 -23.61 -4.46 -58.65
N GLU A 640 -23.60 -4.02 -59.92
CA GLU A 640 -24.75 -3.76 -60.85
C GLU A 640 -26.21 -4.11 -60.42
N ALA A 641 -27.14 -3.19 -60.73
CA ALA A 641 -28.62 -3.33 -60.68
C ALA A 641 -29.21 -4.00 -59.42
N THR A 642 -28.63 -3.77 -58.25
CA THR A 642 -29.23 -4.14 -56.96
C THR A 642 -30.32 -3.14 -56.57
N ASN A 643 -31.54 -3.60 -56.30
CA ASN A 643 -32.63 -2.75 -55.75
C ASN A 643 -32.45 -2.40 -54.25
N ILE A 644 -31.22 -2.51 -53.73
CA ILE A 644 -30.92 -2.26 -52.33
C ILE A 644 -30.84 -0.74 -52.11
N ASP A 645 -31.64 -0.25 -51.17
CA ASP A 645 -31.57 1.12 -50.70
C ASP A 645 -30.40 1.26 -49.71
N ILE A 646 -29.31 1.87 -50.16
CA ILE A 646 -28.09 2.03 -49.35
C ILE A 646 -28.31 2.94 -48.14
N THR A 647 -29.29 3.84 -48.20
CA THR A 647 -29.58 4.77 -47.09
C THR A 647 -30.13 4.06 -45.85
N ARG A 648 -30.59 2.83 -46.03
CA ARG A 648 -31.10 1.91 -45.01
C ARG A 648 -30.07 0.85 -44.59
N CYS A 649 -28.82 1.02 -44.99
CA CYS A 649 -27.75 0.11 -44.65
C CYS A 649 -26.81 0.72 -43.60
N TYR A 650 -26.01 -0.14 -42.99
CA TYR A 650 -25.02 0.22 -41.99
C TYR A 650 -23.68 -0.39 -42.36
N ILE A 651 -22.60 0.31 -42.04
CA ILE A 651 -21.25 -0.26 -42.05
C ILE A 651 -21.00 -0.82 -40.66
N LEU A 652 -20.75 -2.12 -40.58
CA LEU A 652 -20.20 -2.78 -39.41
C LEU A 652 -18.68 -2.88 -39.61
N TRP A 653 -17.89 -2.35 -38.67
CA TRP A 653 -16.44 -2.29 -38.81
C TRP A 653 -15.71 -2.62 -37.51
N MET A 654 -14.47 -3.07 -37.65
CA MET A 654 -13.52 -3.28 -36.56
C MET A 654 -12.11 -2.86 -36.98
N ILE A 655 -11.40 -2.21 -36.07
CA ILE A 655 -9.99 -1.85 -36.21
C ILE A 655 -9.14 -2.96 -35.62
N ILE A 656 -8.16 -3.42 -36.39
CA ILE A 656 -7.18 -4.42 -36.02
C ILE A 656 -5.80 -3.74 -35.96
N GLY A 657 -5.06 -4.02 -34.89
CA GLY A 657 -3.72 -3.48 -34.74
C GLY A 657 -3.01 -4.04 -33.52
N ILE A 658 -1.81 -3.54 -33.25
CA ILE A 658 -1.02 -3.93 -32.07
C ILE A 658 -1.27 -2.89 -30.97
N PRO A 659 -1.88 -3.27 -29.82
CA PRO A 659 -2.21 -2.34 -28.74
C PRO A 659 -1.03 -1.48 -28.27
N SER A 660 0.17 -2.05 -28.17
CA SER A 660 1.37 -1.34 -27.69
C SER A 660 1.87 -0.23 -28.62
N LYS A 661 1.44 -0.21 -29.89
CA LYS A 661 1.78 0.85 -30.85
C LYS A 661 0.70 1.92 -30.97
N LEU A 662 -0.56 1.53 -30.78
CA LEU A 662 -1.73 2.37 -31.07
C LEU A 662 -2.39 2.92 -29.80
N SER A 663 -1.99 2.42 -28.64
CA SER A 663 -2.45 2.73 -27.28
C SER A 663 -3.92 2.43 -26.97
N VAL A 664 -4.80 2.36 -27.97
CA VAL A 664 -6.21 1.98 -27.82
C VAL A 664 -6.35 0.46 -27.84
N PHE A 665 -7.09 -0.08 -26.88
CA PHE A 665 -7.49 -1.49 -26.85
C PHE A 665 -8.77 -1.66 -26.02
N SER A 666 -9.92 -1.59 -26.68
CA SER A 666 -11.25 -1.66 -26.06
C SER A 666 -11.44 -2.90 -25.19
N PRO A 667 -12.08 -2.80 -24.01
CA PRO A 667 -12.41 -3.96 -23.18
C PRO A 667 -13.48 -4.87 -23.79
N LYS A 668 -14.25 -4.41 -24.78
CA LYS A 668 -15.45 -5.13 -25.26
C LYS A 668 -15.14 -6.45 -25.98
N ASN A 669 -14.03 -6.53 -26.72
CA ASN A 669 -13.72 -7.66 -27.61
C ASN A 669 -12.33 -8.31 -27.39
N ARG A 670 -11.65 -8.05 -26.26
CA ARG A 670 -10.26 -8.50 -26.04
C ARG A 670 -10.06 -10.02 -26.04
N LYS A 671 -11.12 -10.78 -25.75
CA LYS A 671 -11.09 -12.24 -25.70
C LYS A 671 -11.09 -12.90 -27.09
N ILE A 672 -11.43 -12.14 -28.13
CA ILE A 672 -11.40 -12.64 -29.51
C ILE A 672 -9.93 -12.69 -29.94
N GLN A 673 -9.45 -13.89 -30.28
CA GLN A 673 -8.09 -14.03 -30.81
C GLN A 673 -8.08 -13.60 -32.26
N VAL A 674 -7.06 -12.83 -32.65
CA VAL A 674 -6.89 -12.33 -34.01
C VAL A 674 -5.57 -12.82 -34.55
N ASN A 675 -5.62 -13.46 -35.72
CA ASN A 675 -4.45 -13.77 -36.52
C ASN A 675 -4.54 -13.00 -37.83
N TYR A 676 -3.54 -12.15 -38.08
CA TYR A 676 -3.54 -11.23 -39.21
C TYR A 676 -2.31 -11.42 -40.07
N ILE A 677 -2.50 -11.52 -41.38
CA ILE A 677 -1.45 -11.89 -42.34
C ILE A 677 -1.60 -11.02 -43.58
N LYS A 678 -0.46 -10.67 -44.16
CA LYS A 678 -0.36 -10.10 -45.50
C LYS A 678 0.37 -11.11 -46.38
N GLU A 679 -0.28 -11.57 -47.45
CA GLU A 679 0.25 -12.56 -48.38
C GLU A 679 0.20 -12.00 -49.80
N SER A 680 1.33 -11.92 -50.50
CA SER A 680 1.35 -11.49 -51.90
C SER A 680 1.07 -12.68 -52.83
N ILE A 681 0.12 -12.54 -53.75
CA ILE A 681 -0.17 -13.54 -54.77
C ILE A 681 -0.12 -12.93 -56.17
N THR A 682 0.38 -13.70 -57.14
CA THR A 682 0.39 -13.31 -58.55
C THR A 682 -0.83 -13.90 -59.25
N LEU A 683 -1.73 -13.05 -59.73
CA LEU A 683 -2.93 -13.51 -60.45
C LEU A 683 -2.55 -14.11 -61.81
N GLN A 684 -3.02 -15.32 -62.08
CA GLN A 684 -2.80 -16.03 -63.34
C GLN A 684 -4.03 -15.95 -64.24
N PRO A 685 -3.86 -15.76 -65.56
CA PRO A 685 -4.97 -15.78 -66.51
C PRO A 685 -5.65 -17.16 -66.49
N ASN A 686 -6.99 -17.16 -66.43
CA ASN A 686 -7.86 -18.35 -66.33
C ASN A 686 -7.79 -19.14 -65.00
N GLN A 687 -7.12 -18.61 -63.97
CA GLN A 687 -7.18 -19.17 -62.62
C GLN A 687 -8.02 -18.27 -61.72
N SER A 688 -9.16 -18.80 -61.28
CA SER A 688 -10.07 -18.10 -60.36
C SER A 688 -9.98 -18.58 -58.92
N CYS A 689 -9.33 -19.72 -58.65
CA CYS A 689 -9.21 -20.30 -57.31
C CYS A 689 -7.74 -20.37 -56.90
N TYR A 690 -7.44 -19.82 -55.73
CA TYR A 690 -6.10 -19.75 -55.16
C TYR A 690 -6.10 -20.42 -53.80
N ARG A 691 -5.21 -21.39 -53.62
CA ARG A 691 -4.99 -22.05 -52.34
C ARG A 691 -3.95 -21.29 -51.57
N ILE A 692 -4.35 -20.71 -50.45
CA ILE A 692 -3.50 -19.94 -49.57
C ILE A 692 -3.24 -20.79 -48.34
N LYS A 693 -1.98 -20.96 -47.97
CA LYS A 693 -1.65 -21.58 -46.68
C LYS A 693 -1.95 -20.57 -45.58
N ALA A 694 -2.87 -20.94 -44.70
CA ALA A 694 -3.00 -20.28 -43.40
C ALA A 694 -1.64 -20.37 -42.68
N PRO A 695 -1.32 -19.40 -41.84
CA PRO A 695 0.05 -19.15 -41.43
C PRO A 695 0.55 -20.29 -40.54
N SER A 696 1.79 -20.70 -40.76
CA SER A 696 2.62 -21.33 -39.75
C SER A 696 3.39 -20.22 -39.04
N LEU A 697 2.94 -19.80 -37.85
CA LEU A 697 3.74 -19.26 -36.74
C LEU A 697 2.78 -18.61 -35.72
N SER A 698 2.52 -19.32 -34.62
CA SER A 698 2.41 -18.62 -33.35
C SER A 698 3.80 -18.08 -32.99
N SER A 699 3.87 -17.03 -32.17
CA SER A 699 5.10 -16.54 -31.55
C SER A 699 5.85 -17.61 -30.74
N GLU A 700 5.24 -18.76 -30.49
CA GLU A 700 5.76 -19.86 -29.66
C GLU A 700 6.21 -21.09 -30.47
N GLY A 701 6.15 -21.06 -31.81
CA GLY A 701 6.57 -22.19 -32.64
C GLY A 701 5.53 -23.33 -32.73
N ASP A 702 4.39 -23.19 -32.05
CA ASP A 702 3.24 -24.07 -32.24
C ASP A 702 2.49 -23.71 -33.52
N ALA A 703 2.11 -24.74 -34.25
CA ALA A 703 1.68 -24.61 -35.63
C ALA A 703 0.16 -24.44 -35.72
N PHE A 704 -0.28 -23.18 -35.85
CA PHE A 704 -1.67 -22.75 -35.99
C PHE A 704 -2.46 -23.62 -36.99
N SER A 705 -3.58 -24.19 -36.54
CA SER A 705 -4.51 -24.95 -37.37
C SER A 705 -5.85 -24.25 -37.36
N LEU A 706 -6.46 -24.08 -38.54
CA LEU A 706 -7.83 -23.62 -38.63
C LEU A 706 -8.76 -24.64 -37.98
N SER A 707 -9.78 -24.15 -37.30
CA SER A 707 -10.77 -24.95 -36.59
C SER A 707 -12.17 -24.60 -37.04
N GLU A 708 -13.08 -25.57 -36.93
CA GLU A 708 -14.49 -25.32 -37.15
C GLU A 708 -14.98 -24.24 -36.15
N GLY A 709 -15.74 -23.26 -36.66
CA GLY A 709 -16.19 -22.09 -35.89
C GLY A 709 -15.31 -20.84 -36.06
N ASP A 710 -14.11 -20.96 -36.62
CA ASP A 710 -13.29 -19.78 -36.93
C ASP A 710 -13.96 -18.88 -37.98
N VAL A 711 -13.80 -17.57 -37.84
CA VAL A 711 -14.33 -16.59 -38.80
C VAL A 711 -13.19 -16.00 -39.60
N ILE A 712 -13.26 -16.18 -40.93
CA ILE A 712 -12.22 -15.68 -41.84
C ILE A 712 -12.75 -14.51 -42.66
N PHE A 713 -11.94 -13.46 -42.73
CA PHE A 713 -12.09 -12.36 -43.66
C PHE A 713 -10.86 -12.28 -44.56
N VAL A 714 -11.08 -12.12 -45.87
CA VAL A 714 -10.03 -11.97 -46.86
C VAL A 714 -10.31 -10.74 -47.69
N HIS A 715 -9.33 -9.86 -47.80
CA HIS A 715 -9.39 -8.65 -48.62
C HIS A 715 -8.16 -8.55 -49.52
N ALA A 716 -8.28 -7.88 -50.67
CA ALA A 716 -7.15 -7.68 -51.59
C ALA A 716 -6.82 -6.20 -51.74
N TYR A 717 -5.53 -5.88 -51.65
CA TYR A 717 -4.96 -4.58 -51.94
C TYR A 717 -4.12 -4.64 -53.21
N TYR A 718 -4.20 -3.61 -54.05
CA TYR A 718 -3.33 -3.46 -55.23
C TYR A 718 -2.16 -2.51 -54.90
N PRO A 719 -0.90 -2.99 -54.98
CA PRO A 719 0.27 -2.20 -54.64
C PRO A 719 0.69 -1.18 -55.74
N LEU A 720 0.07 -1.21 -56.93
CA LEU A 720 0.49 -0.41 -58.08
C LEU A 720 -0.59 0.57 -58.52
N THR A 721 -0.36 1.85 -58.20
CA THR A 721 -1.11 3.07 -58.57
C THR A 721 -2.39 3.33 -57.77
N ASN A 722 -2.68 4.62 -57.53
CA ASN A 722 -3.86 5.17 -56.84
C ASN A 722 -5.20 4.89 -57.57
N LEU A 723 -5.31 3.75 -58.25
CA LEU A 723 -6.52 3.27 -58.91
C LEU A 723 -6.93 2.01 -58.16
N GLU A 724 -7.91 2.14 -57.26
CA GLU A 724 -8.56 0.97 -56.68
C GLU A 724 -9.09 0.08 -57.84
N PRO A 725 -8.82 -1.23 -57.83
CA PRO A 725 -9.31 -2.12 -58.87
C PRO A 725 -10.82 -2.03 -58.95
N ASN A 726 -11.32 -1.82 -60.15
CA ASN A 726 -12.73 -1.98 -60.44
C ASN A 726 -13.11 -3.47 -60.32
N ASN A 727 -13.67 -3.84 -59.17
CA ASN A 727 -14.49 -5.06 -58.96
C ASN A 727 -13.72 -6.37 -58.75
N ILE A 728 -12.91 -6.47 -57.70
CA ILE A 728 -12.39 -7.77 -57.24
C ILE A 728 -13.36 -8.35 -56.21
N ILE A 729 -14.07 -9.41 -56.61
CA ILE A 729 -14.92 -10.16 -55.69
C ILE A 729 -14.11 -11.34 -55.16
N ILE A 730 -13.91 -11.35 -53.85
CA ILE A 730 -13.22 -12.42 -53.12
C ILE A 730 -14.25 -13.25 -52.37
N LYS A 731 -14.29 -14.55 -52.64
CA LYS A 731 -15.18 -15.50 -51.94
C LYS A 731 -14.38 -16.67 -51.39
N LEU A 732 -14.55 -16.96 -50.10
CA LEU A 732 -14.00 -18.19 -49.51
C LEU A 732 -14.78 -19.40 -50.07
N ILE A 733 -14.07 -20.37 -50.64
CA ILE A 733 -14.68 -21.57 -51.21
C ILE A 733 -14.60 -22.74 -50.22
N LYS A 734 -13.39 -23.07 -49.77
CA LYS A 734 -13.14 -24.24 -48.91
C LYS A 734 -11.98 -23.99 -47.97
N TRP A 735 -11.89 -24.82 -46.94
CA TRP A 735 -10.72 -24.88 -46.08
C TRP A 735 -10.28 -26.33 -45.84
N GLU A 736 -8.98 -26.53 -45.65
CA GLU A 736 -8.40 -27.85 -45.39
C GLU A 736 -7.15 -27.69 -44.52
N GLY A 737 -7.23 -28.18 -43.27
CA GLY A 737 -6.12 -28.14 -42.32
C GLY A 737 -5.59 -26.73 -42.06
N ARG A 738 -4.50 -26.36 -42.75
CA ARG A 738 -3.88 -25.03 -42.69
C ARG A 738 -3.98 -24.29 -44.01
N SER A 739 -5.05 -24.46 -44.76
CA SER A 739 -5.20 -23.78 -46.05
C SER A 739 -6.63 -23.35 -46.26
N ILE A 740 -6.78 -22.22 -46.94
CA ILE A 740 -8.04 -21.71 -47.45
C ILE A 740 -7.96 -21.62 -48.97
N ASP A 741 -9.02 -22.04 -49.63
CA ASP A 741 -9.22 -21.88 -51.06
C ASP A 741 -10.09 -20.64 -51.27
N VAL A 742 -9.54 -19.64 -51.94
CA VAL A 742 -10.18 -18.35 -52.18
C VAL A 742 -10.46 -18.18 -53.66
N GLN A 743 -11.72 -17.89 -53.98
CA GLN A 743 -12.12 -17.47 -55.31
C GLN A 743 -11.86 -15.98 -55.49
N ILE A 744 -11.15 -15.62 -56.54
CA ILE A 744 -10.89 -14.22 -56.91
C ILE A 744 -11.44 -14.02 -58.32
N THR A 745 -12.40 -13.11 -58.42
CA THR A 745 -13.01 -12.73 -59.70
C THR A 745 -12.48 -11.34 -60.03
N ASP A 746 -11.43 -11.28 -60.84
CA ASP A 746 -10.88 -10.03 -61.37
C ASP A 746 -11.13 -9.98 -62.88
N ILE A 747 -11.57 -8.83 -63.37
CA ILE A 747 -11.99 -8.66 -64.77
C ILE A 747 -10.78 -8.26 -65.63
N ILE A 748 -9.70 -7.66 -65.11
CA ILE A 748 -8.64 -7.13 -65.99
C ILE A 748 -7.22 -7.14 -65.34
N LEU A 749 -6.30 -7.90 -65.98
CA LEU A 749 -4.81 -7.91 -65.91
C LEU A 749 -4.07 -8.87 -64.93
N MET A 750 -2.96 -9.43 -65.43
CA MET A 750 -1.91 -10.09 -64.64
C MET A 750 -1.27 -9.06 -63.71
N SER A 751 -1.57 -9.13 -62.42
CA SER A 751 -1.01 -8.24 -61.42
C SER A 751 -0.73 -9.00 -60.12
N ASP A 752 0.30 -8.54 -59.41
CA ASP A 752 0.57 -8.98 -58.05
C ASP A 752 -0.38 -8.24 -57.11
N ILE A 753 -1.12 -8.98 -56.30
CA ILE A 753 -2.05 -8.44 -55.31
C ILE A 753 -1.62 -8.87 -53.92
N GLU A 754 -1.83 -8.00 -52.93
CA GLU A 754 -1.57 -8.31 -51.53
C GLU A 754 -2.89 -8.69 -50.85
N LEU A 755 -3.01 -9.94 -50.41
CA LEU A 755 -4.15 -10.42 -49.65
C LEU A 755 -3.93 -10.17 -48.17
N HIS A 756 -4.87 -9.48 -47.56
CA HIS A 756 -4.94 -9.26 -46.12
C HIS A 756 -5.95 -10.24 -45.55
N ILE A 757 -5.47 -11.18 -44.75
CA ILE A 757 -6.25 -12.29 -44.22
C ILE A 757 -6.34 -12.11 -42.71
N CYS A 758 -7.58 -12.03 -42.21
CA CYS A 758 -7.88 -11.96 -40.80
C CYS A 758 -8.65 -13.22 -40.39
N VAL A 759 -8.11 -13.94 -39.41
CA VAL A 759 -8.76 -15.10 -38.79
C VAL A 759 -9.11 -14.73 -37.35
N LEU A 760 -10.39 -14.89 -37.01
CA LEU A 760 -10.94 -14.59 -35.70
C LEU A 760 -11.40 -15.89 -35.05
N HIS A 761 -10.97 -16.10 -33.82
CA HIS A 761 -11.46 -17.18 -32.98
C HIS A 761 -12.23 -16.60 -31.79
N SER A 762 -13.50 -16.99 -31.65
CA SER A 762 -14.34 -16.59 -30.51
C SER A 762 -15.21 -17.75 -30.03
N TYR A 763 -15.34 -17.87 -28.71
CA TYR A 763 -16.23 -18.85 -28.06
C TYR A 763 -17.71 -18.45 -28.09
N ASP A 764 -18.02 -17.15 -28.13
CA ASP A 764 -19.40 -16.65 -28.09
C ASP A 764 -19.96 -16.30 -29.48
N GLY A 765 -19.10 -16.25 -30.50
CA GLY A 765 -19.47 -15.91 -31.87
C GLY A 765 -19.98 -14.48 -32.07
N LYS A 766 -19.79 -13.58 -31.10
CA LYS A 766 -20.37 -12.23 -31.11
C LYS A 766 -19.30 -11.15 -31.06
N LEU A 767 -19.59 -10.04 -31.73
CA LEU A 767 -18.83 -8.80 -31.72
C LEU A 767 -19.64 -7.72 -31.01
N LYS A 768 -19.09 -7.17 -29.94
CA LYS A 768 -19.71 -6.07 -29.19
C LYS A 768 -19.26 -4.75 -29.77
N ILE A 769 -20.12 -3.75 -29.84
CA ILE A 769 -19.86 -2.49 -30.54
C ILE A 769 -19.44 -1.39 -29.57
N ASP A 770 -18.37 -0.64 -29.86
CA ASP A 770 -17.85 0.38 -28.94
C ASP A 770 -18.67 1.67 -28.92
N ASN A 771 -19.05 2.17 -30.11
CA ASN A 771 -19.75 3.45 -30.27
C ASN A 771 -21.27 3.40 -30.03
N GLU A 772 -21.83 2.22 -29.75
CA GLU A 772 -23.22 2.06 -29.29
C GLU A 772 -23.26 1.20 -28.02
N GLU A 773 -24.01 1.63 -27.01
CA GLU A 773 -24.16 0.88 -25.77
C GLU A 773 -25.03 -0.37 -25.98
N GLU A 774 -24.63 -1.50 -25.39
CA GLU A 774 -25.38 -2.77 -25.37
C GLU A 774 -25.68 -3.41 -26.75
N LEU A 775 -25.04 -2.95 -27.83
CA LEU A 775 -25.21 -3.51 -29.16
C LEU A 775 -24.18 -4.62 -29.44
N GLU A 776 -24.65 -5.79 -29.88
CA GLU A 776 -23.81 -6.93 -30.27
C GLU A 776 -24.28 -7.52 -31.61
N TYR A 777 -23.32 -7.87 -32.47
CA TYR A 777 -23.56 -8.49 -33.77
C TYR A 777 -22.88 -9.86 -33.86
N PRO A 778 -23.48 -10.84 -34.57
CA PRO A 778 -22.77 -12.07 -34.91
C PRO A 778 -21.50 -11.81 -35.74
N LEU A 779 -20.39 -12.49 -35.43
CA LEU A 779 -19.11 -12.32 -36.14
C LEU A 779 -19.19 -12.70 -37.63
N ASN A 780 -20.13 -13.58 -38.00
CA ASN A 780 -20.36 -13.98 -39.39
C ASN A 780 -20.96 -12.87 -40.27
N LEU A 781 -21.39 -11.75 -39.68
CA LEU A 781 -21.74 -10.58 -40.46
C LEU A 781 -20.51 -9.90 -41.05
N ILE A 782 -19.33 -10.10 -40.47
CA ILE A 782 -18.07 -9.57 -40.99
C ILE A 782 -17.39 -10.59 -41.91
N GLY A 783 -17.09 -11.78 -41.39
CA GLY A 783 -16.36 -12.84 -42.12
C GLY A 783 -17.21 -14.06 -42.45
N CYS A 784 -16.60 -15.06 -43.06
CA CYS A 784 -17.20 -16.37 -43.29
C CYS A 784 -16.86 -17.32 -42.14
N ILE A 785 -17.86 -17.98 -41.53
CA ILE A 785 -17.62 -19.05 -40.55
C ILE A 785 -17.12 -20.29 -41.28
N LEU A 786 -16.07 -20.91 -40.74
CA LEU A 786 -15.62 -22.24 -41.13
C LEU A 786 -16.57 -23.30 -40.56
N THR A 787 -17.23 -24.04 -41.44
CA THR A 787 -18.12 -25.16 -41.10
C THR A 787 -17.69 -26.41 -41.83
N ASP A 788 -18.19 -27.57 -41.38
CA ASP A 788 -18.03 -28.85 -42.08
C ASP A 788 -18.50 -28.79 -43.55
N GLU A 789 -19.52 -27.99 -43.87
CA GLU A 789 -20.03 -27.85 -45.24
C GLU A 789 -19.00 -27.24 -46.21
N ASN A 790 -18.09 -26.41 -45.68
CA ASN A 790 -17.00 -25.79 -46.44
C ASN A 790 -15.65 -26.46 -46.19
N THR A 791 -15.60 -27.59 -45.47
CA THR A 791 -14.38 -28.41 -45.37
C THR A 791 -14.14 -29.17 -46.68
N ALA A 792 -12.89 -29.24 -47.13
CA ALA A 792 -12.52 -30.20 -48.16
C ALA A 792 -12.62 -31.61 -47.57
N ASN A 793 -13.79 -32.24 -47.67
CA ASN A 793 -13.96 -33.63 -47.23
C ASN A 793 -12.95 -34.54 -47.94
N VAL A 794 -12.15 -35.21 -47.12
CA VAL A 794 -11.24 -36.30 -47.47
C VAL A 794 -12.07 -37.43 -48.06
N ASN A 795 -11.91 -37.69 -49.35
CA ASN A 795 -12.19 -38.99 -49.96
C ASN A 795 -10.87 -39.67 -50.30
#